data_AF-A0A511QUE3-F1
#
_entry.id   AF-A0A511QUE3-F1
#
_cell.length_a   1.000
_cell.length_b   1.000
_cell.length_c   1.000
_cell.angle_alpha   90.00
_cell.angle_beta   90.00
_cell.angle_gamma   90.00
#
_symmetry.space_group_name_H-M   'P 1'
#
loop_
_entity.id
_entity.type
_entity.pdbx_description
1 polymer ?
#
loop_
_entity_poly.entity_id
_entity_poly.type
_entity_poly.pdbx_seq_one_letter_code
_entity_poly.pdbx_strand_id
1 'polypeptide(L)'
;MDTIDVRGARTHNLKNINLTIPRDKLTVITGLSGSGKSSLAFDTLYAEGQRRYVESLSAYARQFLSLMEKPDVDHIEGLSPAISIEQKSTSHNPRSTVGTITEVYDYLRLLYARVGEPRCPEHKVPLSAQTISQMVDKVLEMPEGSKMMLMAPIVKERKGEHVKTFENLAAQGFIRARVDGDICDLSDPPTLELHKKHTIEVIVDRFKVRSDLKQRLAESFETTLELSGGIAVVASMDKSDDEEVIFSANFACPYCGYSMQELEPRLFSFNNPAGACHTCDGLGVQQYFDETRVVLDQNLSIAEGAIKGWDQKNYYYFQMLSALADHYDFDLYVPFKSLSKRIREIILKGSGRTEVEFKYINDRGDIRVKTHPFEGILNTLERRYRDTESNSVREDLAKYISTRSCASCDGTRLREEARNVFVQDTPLPNIVEMSISEALDFFESMSLEGQKAQIAEKIMKEINDRLSFLVNVGLNYLNLSRSAETLSGGEAQRIRLASQIGAGLVGVMYVLDEPSIGLHQRDNERLLGTLTHLRDLGNTVLVVEHDEDAIRTADHIIDIGPGAGVHGGNVVAEGTYEDIINNPESLTGQYLKGTKEIAIPKKRTPIDKDKQLILSGASGNNLKTVDLTIPCGLFTCVTGVSGSGKSTLINDTFFKIAHRELNGATTSNPSPYNSINGLEHFDKVIDIDQSPIGRTPRSNPATYTGIFTPIRELFAGTQESRSRGYKPGRFSFNVRGGRCEACQGDGVIKVEMHFLPDVYVPCDSCKGKRYNRETLEVKYKGKSIDEVLNMTVEDAHAFFEPVPVIARKLKTLIDVGLSYIRLGQAATTLSGGEAQRVKLARELSKRDTGKTLYILDEPTTGLHFHDIQQLLTVLHRLRDHGNTVVVIEHNLDVIKTADWIVDLGPEGGQGGGEIVATGTPEQVAKVKGSHTAHFLKPMLK
;
A
#
# COMPACT_ATOMS: atom_id res chain seq x y z
N MET A 1 -21.30 28.11 -21.79
CA MET A 1 -20.89 27.17 -22.85
C MET A 1 -21.12 25.81 -22.26
N ASP A 2 -22.01 25.02 -22.88
CA ASP A 2 -22.54 23.80 -22.27
C ASP A 2 -21.82 22.55 -22.81
N THR A 3 -20.74 22.76 -23.57
CA THR A 3 -19.93 21.73 -24.22
C THR A 3 -18.44 22.06 -24.12
N ILE A 4 -17.61 21.03 -24.17
CA ILE A 4 -16.16 21.10 -24.34
C ILE A 4 -15.87 20.82 -25.81
N ASP A 5 -15.32 21.80 -26.53
CA ASP A 5 -15.04 21.67 -27.96
C ASP A 5 -13.55 21.38 -28.19
N VAL A 6 -13.26 20.25 -28.84
CA VAL A 6 -11.90 19.81 -29.15
C VAL A 6 -11.73 19.81 -30.65
N ARG A 7 -10.67 20.48 -31.14
CA ARG A 7 -10.34 20.57 -32.56
C ARG A 7 -8.90 20.16 -32.82
N GLY A 8 -8.72 19.26 -33.78
CA GLY A 8 -7.42 18.83 -34.28
C GLY A 8 -6.54 18.13 -33.26
N ALA A 9 -7.08 17.24 -32.44
CA ALA A 9 -6.26 16.47 -31.48
C ALA A 9 -5.43 15.40 -32.20
N ARG A 10 -4.10 15.43 -31.97
CA ARG A 10 -3.08 14.59 -32.64
C ARG A 10 -2.11 13.92 -31.66
N THR A 11 -2.34 14.04 -30.37
CA THR A 11 -1.53 13.39 -29.33
C THR A 11 -1.38 11.89 -29.61
N HIS A 12 -0.14 11.40 -29.62
CA HIS A 12 0.22 10.02 -29.92
C HIS A 12 -0.27 9.48 -31.27
N ASN A 13 -1.36 8.71 -31.30
CA ASN A 13 -1.90 8.07 -32.49
C ASN A 13 -3.21 8.70 -32.99
N LEU A 14 -3.71 9.74 -32.30
CA LEU A 14 -4.93 10.45 -32.68
C LEU A 14 -4.79 11.08 -34.09
N LYS A 15 -5.84 10.95 -34.91
CA LYS A 15 -5.83 11.29 -36.34
C LYS A 15 -6.43 12.66 -36.61
N ASN A 16 -5.94 13.69 -35.93
CA ASN A 16 -6.44 15.06 -36.07
C ASN A 16 -7.95 15.17 -35.82
N ILE A 17 -8.40 14.57 -34.70
CA ILE A 17 -9.83 14.38 -34.42
C ILE A 17 -10.48 15.66 -33.90
N ASN A 18 -11.76 15.81 -34.22
CA ASN A 18 -12.63 16.87 -33.73
C ASN A 18 -13.77 16.21 -32.94
N LEU A 19 -14.06 16.73 -31.74
CA LEU A 19 -15.03 16.17 -30.81
C LEU A 19 -15.76 17.30 -30.08
N THR A 20 -17.01 17.05 -29.68
CA THR A 20 -17.79 18.00 -28.88
C THR A 20 -18.43 17.25 -27.71
N ILE A 21 -17.84 17.39 -26.53
CA ILE A 21 -18.22 16.63 -25.33
C ILE A 21 -19.21 17.46 -24.51
N PRO A 22 -20.36 16.90 -24.09
CA PRO A 22 -21.31 17.64 -23.25
C PRO A 22 -20.76 17.88 -21.84
N ARG A 23 -20.95 19.08 -21.30
CA ARG A 23 -20.61 19.41 -19.91
C ARG A 23 -21.68 18.90 -18.95
N ASP A 24 -21.27 18.69 -17.71
CA ASP A 24 -22.14 18.28 -16.59
C ASP A 24 -22.85 16.93 -16.86
N LYS A 25 -22.17 16.09 -17.65
CA LYS A 25 -22.60 14.75 -18.06
C LYS A 25 -21.54 13.70 -17.72
N LEU A 26 -22.00 12.46 -17.58
CA LEU A 26 -21.16 11.27 -17.50
C LEU A 26 -20.85 10.80 -18.92
N THR A 27 -19.63 11.05 -19.38
CA THR A 27 -19.13 10.63 -20.69
C THR A 27 -18.23 9.41 -20.55
N VAL A 28 -18.54 8.33 -21.27
CA VAL A 28 -17.68 7.14 -21.34
C VAL A 28 -16.89 7.11 -22.64
N ILE A 29 -15.58 6.94 -22.55
CA ILE A 29 -14.68 6.75 -23.69
C ILE A 29 -14.33 5.26 -23.75
N THR A 30 -14.67 4.60 -24.86
CA THR A 30 -14.50 3.16 -25.03
C THR A 30 -13.81 2.82 -26.36
N GLY A 31 -13.57 1.52 -26.60
CA GLY A 31 -12.88 1.00 -27.78
C GLY A 31 -11.65 0.15 -27.46
N LEU A 32 -10.96 -0.37 -28.48
CA LEU A 32 -9.89 -1.37 -28.31
C LEU A 32 -8.68 -0.92 -27.45
N SER A 33 -7.96 -1.88 -26.86
CA SER A 33 -6.66 -1.63 -26.21
C SER A 33 -5.71 -0.95 -27.19
N GLY A 34 -5.18 0.22 -26.83
CA GLY A 34 -4.31 1.01 -27.72
C GLY A 34 -5.04 1.78 -28.82
N SER A 35 -6.37 1.91 -28.79
CA SER A 35 -7.11 2.68 -29.80
C SER A 35 -6.88 4.20 -29.72
N GLY A 36 -6.46 4.73 -28.56
CA GLY A 36 -6.25 6.17 -28.33
C GLY A 36 -7.09 6.78 -27.21
N LYS A 37 -7.82 5.97 -26.43
CA LYS A 37 -8.65 6.40 -25.28
C LYS A 37 -7.88 7.25 -24.29
N SER A 38 -6.79 6.71 -23.73
CA SER A 38 -5.97 7.42 -22.74
C SER A 38 -5.27 8.63 -23.36
N SER A 39 -4.92 8.57 -24.64
CA SER A 39 -4.33 9.71 -25.37
C SER A 39 -5.29 10.88 -25.49
N LEU A 40 -6.60 10.62 -25.66
CA LEU A 40 -7.62 11.66 -25.62
C LEU A 40 -7.92 12.12 -24.18
N ALA A 41 -8.23 11.18 -23.29
CA ALA A 41 -8.71 11.47 -21.94
C ALA A 41 -7.63 12.10 -21.05
N PHE A 42 -6.47 11.46 -20.95
CA PHE A 42 -5.40 11.84 -20.02
C PHE A 42 -4.37 12.76 -20.68
N ASP A 43 -3.80 12.34 -21.81
CA ASP A 43 -2.68 13.06 -22.42
C ASP A 43 -3.11 14.32 -23.18
N THR A 44 -4.41 14.48 -23.44
CA THR A 44 -4.96 15.68 -24.10
C THR A 44 -5.89 16.48 -23.17
N LEU A 45 -7.05 15.94 -22.78
CA LEU A 45 -8.07 16.69 -22.05
C LEU A 45 -7.63 17.00 -20.60
N TYR A 46 -7.26 16.00 -19.83
CA TYR A 46 -6.76 16.19 -18.46
C TYR A 46 -5.48 17.03 -18.44
N ALA A 47 -4.49 16.67 -19.28
CA ALA A 47 -3.22 17.38 -19.35
C ALA A 47 -3.41 18.88 -19.62
N GLU A 48 -4.27 19.23 -20.58
CA GLU A 48 -4.54 20.64 -20.90
C GLU A 48 -5.34 21.35 -19.78
N GLY A 49 -6.28 20.67 -19.13
CA GLY A 49 -7.06 21.25 -18.04
C GLY A 49 -6.28 21.48 -16.77
N GLN A 50 -5.42 20.54 -16.41
CA GLN A 50 -4.48 20.70 -15.32
C GLN A 50 -3.48 21.81 -15.63
N ARG A 51 -2.87 21.81 -16.83
CA ARG A 51 -1.88 22.82 -17.23
C ARG A 51 -2.45 24.23 -17.18
N ARG A 52 -3.61 24.47 -17.81
CA ARG A 52 -4.26 25.80 -17.83
C ARG A 52 -4.55 26.31 -16.42
N TYR A 53 -4.98 25.43 -15.52
CA TYR A 53 -5.23 25.79 -14.13
C TYR A 53 -3.93 26.11 -13.37
N VAL A 54 -2.90 25.25 -13.46
CA VAL A 54 -1.63 25.45 -12.73
C VAL A 54 -0.84 26.66 -13.26
N GLU A 55 -0.92 26.97 -14.56
CA GLU A 55 -0.34 28.19 -15.15
C GLU A 55 -0.93 29.50 -14.61
N SER A 56 -2.11 29.42 -13.99
CA SER A 56 -2.77 30.55 -13.34
C SER A 56 -2.33 30.76 -11.89
N LEU A 57 -1.71 29.75 -11.24
CA LEU A 57 -1.35 29.81 -9.81
C LEU A 57 -0.22 30.79 -9.51
N SER A 58 0.82 30.84 -10.35
CA SER A 58 1.92 31.79 -10.19
C SER A 58 2.73 32.00 -11.47
N ALA A 59 3.43 33.14 -11.57
CA ALA A 59 4.37 33.40 -12.66
C ALA A 59 5.52 32.38 -12.70
N TYR A 60 5.97 31.91 -11.52
CA TYR A 60 6.97 30.86 -11.38
C TYR A 60 6.49 29.53 -11.97
N ALA A 61 5.29 29.06 -11.58
CA ALA A 61 4.71 27.83 -12.11
C ALA A 61 4.55 27.89 -13.64
N ARG A 62 4.14 29.04 -14.19
CA ARG A 62 4.03 29.25 -15.64
C ARG A 62 5.38 29.10 -16.36
N GLN A 63 6.47 29.63 -15.78
CA GLN A 63 7.80 29.49 -16.37
C GLN A 63 8.25 28.03 -16.39
N PHE A 64 7.99 27.27 -15.32
CA PHE A 64 8.32 25.84 -15.27
C PHE A 64 7.49 25.01 -16.24
N LEU A 65 6.17 25.24 -16.31
CA LEU A 65 5.29 24.53 -17.23
C LEU A 65 5.58 24.83 -18.71
N SER A 66 6.18 25.97 -19.01
CA SER A 66 6.60 26.30 -20.38
C SER A 66 7.72 25.40 -20.93
N LEU A 67 8.44 24.71 -20.05
CA LEU A 67 9.45 23.70 -20.42
C LEU A 67 8.82 22.33 -20.75
N MET A 68 7.55 22.13 -20.40
CA MET A 68 6.84 20.90 -20.72
C MET A 68 6.32 20.92 -22.15
N GLU A 69 6.31 19.75 -22.78
CA GLU A 69 5.70 19.56 -24.08
C GLU A 69 4.18 19.70 -23.93
N LYS A 70 3.57 20.60 -24.72
CA LYS A 70 2.12 20.79 -24.73
C LYS A 70 1.46 19.64 -25.50
N PRO A 71 0.24 19.22 -25.12
CA PRO A 71 -0.54 18.30 -25.93
C PRO A 71 -0.69 18.83 -27.37
N ASP A 72 -0.58 17.94 -28.36
CA ASP A 72 -0.70 18.32 -29.77
C ASP A 72 -2.17 18.43 -30.15
N VAL A 73 -2.70 19.65 -30.04
CA VAL A 73 -4.09 19.99 -30.35
C VAL A 73 -4.16 21.41 -30.92
N ASP A 74 -5.02 21.64 -31.91
CA ASP A 74 -5.18 22.97 -32.52
C ASP A 74 -5.91 23.92 -31.57
N HIS A 75 -7.04 23.47 -31.03
CA HIS A 75 -7.87 24.28 -30.16
C HIS A 75 -8.70 23.43 -29.21
N ILE A 76 -8.82 23.91 -27.97
CA ILE A 76 -9.76 23.36 -26.98
C ILE A 76 -10.46 24.52 -26.27
N GLU A 77 -11.79 24.53 -26.33
CA GLU A 77 -12.68 25.52 -25.69
C GLU A 77 -13.61 24.85 -24.66
N GLY A 78 -14.08 25.62 -23.68
CA GLY A 78 -15.04 25.14 -22.70
C GLY A 78 -14.49 24.20 -21.62
N LEU A 79 -13.16 24.02 -21.55
CA LEU A 79 -12.49 23.10 -20.65
C LEU A 79 -12.48 23.60 -19.19
N SER A 80 -12.84 22.72 -18.25
CA SER A 80 -12.76 22.97 -16.80
C SER A 80 -11.39 22.59 -16.21
N PRO A 81 -11.04 23.07 -15.01
CA PRO A 81 -9.95 22.49 -14.22
C PRO A 81 -10.14 20.97 -14.09
N ALA A 82 -9.08 20.22 -14.36
CA ALA A 82 -9.15 18.77 -14.49
C ALA A 82 -8.47 18.05 -13.32
N ILE A 83 -9.08 16.96 -12.86
CA ILE A 83 -8.52 16.05 -11.84
C ILE A 83 -8.53 14.63 -12.41
N SER A 84 -7.38 13.97 -12.43
CA SER A 84 -7.28 12.57 -12.82
C SER A 84 -7.39 11.62 -11.63
N ILE A 85 -8.10 10.51 -11.82
CA ILE A 85 -8.24 9.41 -10.87
C ILE A 85 -7.76 8.13 -11.58
N GLU A 86 -6.44 7.96 -11.61
CA GLU A 86 -5.73 6.85 -12.25
C GLU A 86 -5.26 5.81 -11.21
N GLN A 87 -4.90 4.62 -11.70
CA GLN A 87 -4.32 3.53 -10.89
C GLN A 87 -2.83 3.69 -10.58
N LYS A 88 -2.22 4.83 -10.92
CA LYS A 88 -0.80 5.05 -10.64
C LYS A 88 -0.53 4.89 -9.15
N SER A 89 0.49 4.07 -8.85
CA SER A 89 0.87 3.68 -7.49
C SER A 89 0.87 4.89 -6.56
N THR A 90 0.08 4.80 -5.49
CA THR A 90 0.16 5.73 -4.36
C THR A 90 1.60 5.82 -3.87
N SER A 91 2.00 7.01 -3.41
CA SER A 91 3.33 7.26 -2.84
C SER A 91 3.75 6.12 -1.89
N HIS A 92 4.92 5.53 -2.14
CA HIS A 92 5.55 4.54 -1.25
C HIS A 92 6.10 5.22 0.00
N ASN A 93 5.17 5.75 0.80
CA ASN A 93 5.48 6.32 2.10
C ASN A 93 4.94 5.37 3.18
N PRO A 94 5.82 4.72 3.96
CA PRO A 94 5.40 3.77 4.99
C PRO A 94 4.57 4.41 6.11
N ARG A 95 4.59 5.74 6.23
CA ARG A 95 3.74 6.49 7.16
C ARG A 95 2.33 6.73 6.65
N SER A 96 2.06 6.59 5.36
CA SER A 96 0.72 6.83 4.81
C SER A 96 -0.21 5.65 5.09
N THR A 97 -1.41 5.94 5.60
CA THR A 97 -2.50 4.98 5.82
C THR A 97 -3.76 5.43 5.10
N VAL A 98 -4.75 4.53 4.99
CA VAL A 98 -6.09 4.85 4.48
C VAL A 98 -6.68 6.08 5.18
N GLY A 99 -6.58 6.15 6.51
CA GLY A 99 -7.08 7.28 7.29
C GLY A 99 -6.39 8.60 6.98
N THR A 100 -5.10 8.60 6.64
CA THR A 100 -4.37 9.83 6.25
C THR A 100 -4.71 10.27 4.83
N ILE A 101 -4.89 9.34 3.88
CA ILE A 101 -5.21 9.67 2.48
C ILE A 101 -6.63 10.23 2.38
N THR A 102 -7.54 9.70 3.18
CA THR A 102 -8.96 10.10 3.21
C THR A 102 -9.21 11.34 4.09
N GLU A 103 -8.19 11.82 4.78
CA GLU A 103 -8.24 12.86 5.83
C GLU A 103 -9.16 12.53 7.01
N VAL A 104 -9.80 11.36 7.04
CA VAL A 104 -10.63 10.91 8.18
C VAL A 104 -9.81 10.93 9.47
N TYR A 105 -8.54 10.53 9.40
CA TYR A 105 -7.64 10.56 10.55
C TYR A 105 -7.41 11.99 11.07
N ASP A 106 -7.42 13.01 10.21
CA ASP A 106 -7.25 14.41 10.64
C ASP A 106 -8.48 14.94 11.38
N TYR A 107 -9.68 14.56 10.94
CA TYR A 107 -10.91 14.84 11.69
C TYR A 107 -10.97 14.05 13.00
N LEU A 108 -10.50 12.80 13.03
CA LEU A 108 -10.37 12.03 14.28
C LEU A 108 -9.42 12.71 15.26
N ARG A 109 -8.25 13.19 14.80
CA ARG A 109 -7.33 13.96 15.64
C ARG A 109 -7.99 15.21 16.22
N LEU A 110 -8.81 15.90 15.42
CA LEU A 110 -9.55 17.08 15.87
C LEU A 110 -10.63 16.71 16.90
N LEU A 111 -11.38 15.63 16.66
CA LEU A 111 -12.40 15.12 17.57
C LEU A 111 -11.78 14.76 18.93
N TYR A 112 -10.75 13.92 18.94
CA TYR A 112 -10.09 13.49 20.18
C TYR A 112 -9.43 14.65 20.93
N ALA A 113 -8.93 15.66 20.24
CA ALA A 113 -8.40 16.86 20.88
C ALA A 113 -9.49 17.74 21.53
N ARG A 114 -10.71 17.75 20.97
CA ARG A 114 -11.78 18.66 21.42
C ARG A 114 -12.75 18.05 22.43
N VAL A 115 -13.09 16.77 22.28
CA VAL A 115 -14.06 16.10 23.16
C VAL A 115 -13.48 14.94 23.97
N GLY A 116 -12.25 14.53 23.64
CA GLY A 116 -11.57 13.42 24.27
C GLY A 116 -11.32 13.63 25.76
N GLU A 117 -11.49 12.57 26.52
CA GLU A 117 -11.19 12.51 27.95
C GLU A 117 -9.85 11.77 28.14
N PRO A 118 -8.79 12.47 28.58
CA PRO A 118 -7.53 11.82 28.85
C PRO A 118 -7.63 11.05 30.16
N ARG A 119 -7.04 9.85 30.20
CA ARG A 119 -7.05 8.97 31.38
C ARG A 119 -5.64 8.53 31.74
N CYS A 120 -5.39 8.31 33.03
CA CYS A 120 -4.13 7.74 33.49
C CYS A 120 -3.93 6.32 32.90
N PRO A 121 -2.79 6.00 32.29
CA PRO A 121 -2.53 4.66 31.73
C PRO A 121 -2.64 3.53 32.76
N GLU A 122 -2.24 3.80 34.01
CA GLU A 122 -2.24 2.82 35.10
C GLU A 122 -3.57 2.79 35.87
N HIS A 123 -4.04 3.95 36.34
CA HIS A 123 -5.18 4.05 37.26
C HIS A 123 -6.53 4.19 36.53
N LYS A 124 -6.51 4.42 35.21
CA LYS A 124 -7.69 4.64 34.34
C LYS A 124 -8.63 5.78 34.77
N VAL A 125 -8.21 6.61 35.71
CA VAL A 125 -8.97 7.79 36.15
C VAL A 125 -8.83 8.96 35.17
N PRO A 126 -9.87 9.79 35.01
CA PRO A 126 -9.82 10.98 34.17
C PRO A 126 -8.76 11.96 34.65
N LEU A 127 -7.97 12.48 33.71
CA LEU A 127 -7.06 13.60 33.93
C LEU A 127 -7.85 14.87 33.62
N SER A 128 -8.33 15.57 34.64
CA SER A 128 -9.05 16.84 34.45
C SER A 128 -8.18 17.99 34.96
N ALA A 129 -7.83 18.92 34.07
CA ALA A 129 -7.35 20.23 34.48
C ALA A 129 -8.56 21.09 34.88
N GLN A 130 -8.52 21.66 36.08
CA GLN A 130 -9.56 22.58 36.57
C GLN A 130 -8.96 23.96 36.77
N THR A 131 -9.75 25.00 36.48
CA THR A 131 -9.35 26.37 36.83
C THR A 131 -9.57 26.61 38.33
N ILE A 132 -8.83 27.54 38.93
CA ILE A 132 -9.02 27.91 40.33
C ILE A 132 -10.49 28.24 40.63
N SER A 133 -11.18 28.94 39.72
CA SER A 133 -12.60 29.24 39.86
C SER A 133 -13.47 27.99 39.95
N GLN A 134 -13.24 26.98 39.09
CA GLN A 134 -13.97 25.71 39.15
C GLN A 134 -13.68 24.93 40.42
N MET A 135 -12.43 24.94 40.91
CA MET A 135 -12.06 24.29 42.17
C MET A 135 -12.82 24.94 43.34
N VAL A 136 -12.86 26.28 43.38
CA VAL A 136 -13.58 27.05 44.39
C VAL A 136 -15.08 26.78 44.33
N ASP A 137 -15.68 26.83 43.14
CA ASP A 137 -17.11 26.59 42.97
C ASP A 137 -17.50 25.18 43.45
N LYS A 138 -16.67 24.16 43.14
CA LYS A 138 -16.89 22.78 43.60
C LYS A 138 -16.77 22.60 45.12
N VAL A 139 -15.89 23.37 45.77
CA VAL A 139 -15.81 23.39 47.25
C VAL A 139 -17.03 24.09 47.87
N LEU A 140 -17.57 25.12 47.23
CA LEU A 140 -18.75 25.84 47.69
C LEU A 140 -20.06 25.04 47.51
N GLU A 141 -20.08 24.03 46.63
CA GLU A 141 -21.19 23.07 46.49
C GLU A 141 -21.29 22.07 47.66
N MET A 142 -20.25 21.96 48.49
CA MET A 142 -20.25 21.06 49.66
C MET A 142 -21.20 21.55 50.77
N PRO A 143 -21.66 20.67 51.70
CA PRO A 143 -22.60 21.04 52.74
C PRO A 143 -22.14 22.24 53.58
N GLU A 144 -23.01 23.24 53.76
CA GLU A 144 -22.72 24.45 54.52
C GLU A 144 -22.31 24.12 55.97
N GLY A 145 -21.24 24.75 56.44
CA GLY A 145 -20.71 24.55 57.79
C GLY A 145 -19.74 23.37 57.96
N SER A 146 -19.52 22.55 56.93
CA SER A 146 -18.49 21.50 56.91
C SER A 146 -17.09 22.09 57.13
N LYS A 147 -16.30 21.50 58.04
CA LYS A 147 -14.93 21.92 58.33
C LYS A 147 -13.95 21.21 57.42
N MET A 148 -13.30 21.95 56.54
CA MET A 148 -12.38 21.42 55.55
C MET A 148 -10.99 22.03 55.74
N MET A 149 -9.97 21.28 55.29
CA MET A 149 -8.60 21.75 55.16
C MET A 149 -8.12 21.60 53.73
N LEU A 150 -7.47 22.64 53.21
CA LEU A 150 -6.84 22.67 51.91
C LEU A 150 -5.34 22.42 52.09
N MET A 151 -4.82 21.45 51.35
CA MET A 151 -3.45 20.96 51.51
C MET A 151 -2.70 20.91 50.19
N ALA A 152 -1.42 21.26 50.23
CA ALA A 152 -0.48 21.13 49.13
C ALA A 152 0.36 19.86 49.32
N PRO A 153 0.21 18.82 48.49
CA PRO A 153 1.02 17.60 48.61
C PRO A 153 2.42 17.85 48.03
N ILE A 154 3.40 18.06 48.91
CA ILE A 154 4.79 18.38 48.54
C ILE A 154 5.58 17.11 48.25
N VAL A 155 5.31 16.04 49.01
CA VAL A 155 5.97 14.74 48.85
C VAL A 155 4.88 13.66 48.86
N LYS A 156 4.88 12.77 47.87
CA LYS A 156 4.00 11.60 47.82
C LYS A 156 4.81 10.32 47.68
N GLU A 157 4.71 9.40 48.63
CA GLU A 157 5.29 8.05 48.55
C GLU A 157 6.80 8.01 48.21
N ARG A 158 7.58 8.99 48.69
CA ARG A 158 9.04 9.06 48.43
C ARG A 158 9.85 8.74 49.67
N LYS A 159 10.94 7.98 49.48
CA LYS A 159 11.89 7.66 50.54
C LYS A 159 12.77 8.84 50.89
N GLY A 160 13.05 9.04 52.17
CA GLY A 160 13.97 10.07 52.65
C GLY A 160 13.54 10.68 53.97
N GLU A 161 14.49 11.32 54.66
CA GLU A 161 14.23 12.00 55.94
C GLU A 161 13.58 13.39 55.76
N HIS A 162 13.63 13.96 54.56
CA HIS A 162 12.99 15.23 54.14
C HIS A 162 13.22 16.45 55.05
N VAL A 163 14.27 16.45 55.90
CA VAL A 163 14.58 17.53 56.88
C VAL A 163 14.64 18.91 56.21
N LYS A 164 15.35 19.04 55.10
CA LYS A 164 15.45 20.29 54.33
C LYS A 164 14.09 20.78 53.80
N THR A 165 13.18 19.86 53.49
CA THR A 165 11.84 20.20 53.03
C THR A 165 11.04 20.82 54.17
N PHE A 166 11.10 20.27 55.38
CA PHE A 166 10.47 20.86 56.57
C PHE A 166 11.05 22.24 56.92
N GLU A 167 12.38 22.39 56.90
CA GLU A 167 13.05 23.68 57.14
C GLU A 167 12.60 24.75 56.13
N ASN A 168 12.53 24.41 54.85
CA ASN A 168 12.08 25.33 53.80
C ASN A 168 10.62 25.74 53.97
N LEU A 169 9.74 24.80 54.33
CA LEU A 169 8.32 25.07 54.55
C LEU A 169 8.10 25.97 55.79
N ALA A 170 8.84 25.70 56.87
CA ALA A 170 8.82 26.56 58.06
C ALA A 170 9.35 27.98 57.75
N ALA A 171 10.43 28.08 56.96
CA ALA A 171 10.99 29.37 56.53
C ALA A 171 10.05 30.19 55.65
N GLN A 172 9.18 29.53 54.88
CA GLN A 172 8.12 30.17 54.09
C GLN A 172 6.89 30.58 54.93
N GLY A 173 6.88 30.25 56.24
CA GLY A 173 5.84 30.66 57.19
C GLY A 173 4.70 29.65 57.37
N PHE A 174 4.81 28.43 56.84
CA PHE A 174 3.83 27.37 57.10
C PHE A 174 4.00 26.80 58.51
N ILE A 175 2.89 26.56 59.21
CA ILE A 175 2.88 26.13 60.61
C ILE A 175 2.57 24.63 60.74
N ARG A 176 1.79 24.04 59.83
CA ARG A 176 1.32 22.66 59.96
C ARG A 176 1.46 21.88 58.65
N ALA A 177 1.77 20.60 58.79
CA ALA A 177 1.74 19.63 57.70
C ALA A 177 1.11 18.32 58.19
N ARG A 178 0.54 17.56 57.26
CA ARG A 178 0.14 16.17 57.45
C ARG A 178 1.25 15.29 56.91
N VAL A 179 1.82 14.45 57.78
CA VAL A 179 2.92 13.55 57.46
C VAL A 179 2.46 12.13 57.75
N ASP A 180 2.41 11.28 56.72
CA ASP A 180 1.92 9.89 56.80
C ASP A 180 0.53 9.74 57.45
N GLY A 181 -0.33 10.75 57.27
CA GLY A 181 -1.69 10.80 57.82
C GLY A 181 -1.82 11.58 59.13
N ASP A 182 -0.74 11.81 59.85
CA ASP A 182 -0.74 12.52 61.14
C ASP A 182 -0.41 14.02 60.96
N ILE A 183 -1.20 14.89 61.59
CA ILE A 183 -0.98 16.35 61.54
C ILE A 183 0.07 16.73 62.57
N CYS A 184 1.19 17.31 62.11
CA CYS A 184 2.27 17.80 62.96
C CYS A 184 2.46 19.32 62.82
N ASP A 185 3.13 19.91 63.82
CA ASP A 185 3.60 21.29 63.76
C ASP A 185 4.97 21.32 63.08
N LEU A 186 5.17 22.23 62.12
CA LEU A 186 6.42 22.36 61.36
C LEU A 186 7.56 22.95 62.20
N SER A 187 7.26 23.53 63.38
CA SER A 187 8.29 23.96 64.33
C SER A 187 8.95 22.79 65.08
N ASP A 188 8.30 21.62 65.12
CA ASP A 188 8.81 20.38 65.71
C ASP A 188 8.37 19.17 64.85
N PRO A 189 8.93 19.02 63.62
CA PRO A 189 8.51 17.98 62.69
C PRO A 189 8.99 16.59 63.17
N PRO A 190 8.23 15.52 62.87
CA PRO A 190 8.63 14.16 63.22
C PRO A 190 9.91 13.74 62.47
N THR A 191 10.75 12.95 63.13
CA THR A 191 11.93 12.35 62.50
C THR A 191 11.53 11.19 61.57
N LEU A 192 11.73 11.38 60.26
CA LEU A 192 11.38 10.40 59.24
C LEU A 192 12.53 9.43 58.96
N GLU A 193 12.20 8.19 58.56
CA GLU A 193 13.18 7.14 58.30
C GLU A 193 13.67 7.18 56.84
N LEU A 194 14.99 7.19 56.63
CA LEU A 194 15.59 7.27 55.29
C LEU A 194 15.11 6.20 54.29
N HIS A 195 14.75 5.00 54.75
CA HIS A 195 14.42 3.85 53.90
C HIS A 195 12.91 3.57 53.74
N LYS A 196 12.06 4.27 54.50
CA LYS A 196 10.59 4.19 54.37
C LYS A 196 10.09 5.27 53.42
N LYS A 197 8.99 4.98 52.73
CA LYS A 197 8.30 5.96 51.89
C LYS A 197 7.44 6.83 52.80
N HIS A 198 7.45 8.13 52.54
CA HIS A 198 6.70 9.11 53.30
C HIS A 198 5.88 10.01 52.38
N THR A 199 4.74 10.50 52.89
CA THR A 199 3.85 11.47 52.25
C THR A 199 3.73 12.71 53.13
N ILE A 200 4.03 13.88 52.57
CA ILE A 200 4.06 15.17 53.28
C ILE A 200 3.16 16.16 52.54
N GLU A 201 2.14 16.66 53.24
CA GLU A 201 1.12 17.56 52.71
C GLU A 201 0.98 18.77 53.60
N VAL A 202 1.29 19.96 53.08
CA VAL A 202 1.27 21.20 53.86
C VAL A 202 -0.13 21.74 53.95
N ILE A 203 -0.59 22.10 55.15
CA ILE A 203 -1.92 22.68 55.34
C ILE A 203 -1.85 24.17 55.02
N VAL A 204 -2.45 24.58 53.91
CA VAL A 204 -2.43 25.97 53.42
C VAL A 204 -3.59 26.78 53.99
N ASP A 205 -4.80 26.23 54.03
CA ASP A 205 -5.95 26.88 54.65
C ASP A 205 -6.85 25.89 55.40
N ARG A 206 -7.59 26.41 56.39
CA ARG A 206 -8.63 25.70 57.12
C ARG A 206 -9.86 26.59 57.21
N PHE A 207 -10.99 26.05 56.77
CA PHE A 207 -12.20 26.84 56.60
C PHE A 207 -13.46 26.04 56.92
N LYS A 208 -14.57 26.76 57.10
CA LYS A 208 -15.92 26.19 57.13
C LYS A 208 -16.64 26.63 55.88
N VAL A 209 -17.20 25.70 55.11
CA VAL A 209 -17.87 26.03 53.84
C VAL A 209 -19.00 27.03 54.08
N ARG A 210 -18.88 28.21 53.45
CA ARG A 210 -19.81 29.35 53.50
C ARG A 210 -19.72 30.11 52.18
N SER A 211 -20.82 30.72 51.75
CA SER A 211 -20.92 31.41 50.46
C SER A 211 -20.02 32.65 50.31
N ASP A 212 -19.58 33.26 51.41
CA ASP A 212 -18.75 34.48 51.44
C ASP A 212 -17.24 34.21 51.27
N LEU A 213 -16.81 32.94 51.23
CA LEU A 213 -15.39 32.56 51.21
C LEU A 213 -14.74 32.52 49.82
N LYS A 214 -15.47 32.89 48.76
CA LYS A 214 -15.03 32.70 47.37
C LYS A 214 -13.64 33.29 47.07
N GLN A 215 -13.39 34.53 47.49
CA GLN A 215 -12.11 35.20 47.23
C GLN A 215 -10.94 34.57 48.02
N ARG A 216 -11.15 34.30 49.31
CA ARG A 216 -10.14 33.67 50.17
C ARG A 216 -9.77 32.27 49.68
N LEU A 217 -10.75 31.48 49.26
CA LEU A 217 -10.51 30.15 48.71
C LEU A 217 -9.69 30.24 47.41
N ALA A 218 -9.96 31.22 46.54
CA ALA A 218 -9.19 31.42 45.32
C ALA A 218 -7.70 31.70 45.61
N GLU A 219 -7.40 32.63 46.52
CA GLU A 219 -6.03 32.95 46.95
C GLU A 219 -5.33 31.74 47.60
N SER A 220 -6.08 30.95 48.38
CA SER A 220 -5.57 29.75 49.03
C SER A 220 -5.28 28.62 48.03
N PHE A 221 -6.15 28.43 47.02
CA PHE A 221 -5.90 27.50 45.91
C PHE A 221 -4.71 27.92 45.07
N GLU A 222 -4.56 29.22 44.76
CA GLU A 222 -3.40 29.75 44.03
C GLU A 222 -2.08 29.41 44.75
N THR A 223 -2.03 29.72 46.05
CA THR A 223 -0.89 29.39 46.92
C THR A 223 -0.62 27.88 46.96
N THR A 224 -1.67 27.07 47.11
CA THR A 224 -1.58 25.59 47.19
C THR A 224 -1.04 24.99 45.89
N LEU A 225 -1.50 25.48 44.75
CA LEU A 225 -1.08 25.00 43.44
C LEU A 225 0.36 25.41 43.12
N GLU A 226 0.78 26.63 43.50
CA GLU A 226 2.16 27.08 43.32
C GLU A 226 3.14 26.23 44.15
N LEU A 227 2.79 25.92 45.41
CA LEU A 227 3.60 25.10 46.32
C LEU A 227 3.78 23.65 45.84
N SER A 228 2.72 23.05 45.30
CA SER A 228 2.65 21.63 44.93
C SER A 228 3.04 21.35 43.47
N GLY A 229 3.19 22.39 42.64
CA GLY A 229 3.33 22.23 41.19
C GLY A 229 2.03 21.86 40.48
N GLY A 230 0.88 22.28 41.02
CA GLY A 230 -0.43 22.20 40.36
C GLY A 230 -1.38 21.13 40.91
N ILE A 231 -1.25 20.69 42.17
CA ILE A 231 -2.17 19.75 42.83
C ILE A 231 -2.65 20.31 44.17
N ALA A 232 -3.95 20.27 44.42
CA ALA A 232 -4.51 20.64 45.72
C ALA A 232 -5.36 19.50 46.27
N VAL A 233 -5.33 19.28 47.57
CA VAL A 233 -6.13 18.25 48.25
C VAL A 233 -7.03 18.93 49.27
N VAL A 234 -8.32 18.61 49.24
CA VAL A 234 -9.30 19.09 50.21
C VAL A 234 -9.82 17.90 51.00
N ALA A 235 -9.65 17.94 52.32
CA ALA A 235 -10.05 16.88 53.23
C ALA A 235 -10.92 17.39 54.39
N SER A 236 -11.80 16.53 54.90
CA SER A 236 -12.64 16.79 56.07
C SER A 236 -11.78 16.84 57.33
N MET A 237 -12.04 17.79 58.23
CA MET A 237 -11.35 17.88 59.53
C MET A 237 -12.03 17.07 60.63
N ASP A 238 -13.32 16.74 60.48
CA ASP A 238 -14.14 16.14 61.54
C ASP A 238 -14.26 14.60 61.41
N LYS A 239 -14.04 14.04 60.22
CA LYS A 239 -14.10 12.59 59.96
C LYS A 239 -12.90 12.14 59.13
N SER A 240 -12.15 11.15 59.63
CA SER A 240 -10.99 10.58 58.94
C SER A 240 -11.32 9.61 57.80
N ASP A 241 -12.59 9.17 57.69
CA ASP A 241 -13.08 8.21 56.68
C ASP A 241 -13.82 8.86 55.50
N ASP A 242 -13.95 10.19 55.45
CA ASP A 242 -14.54 10.88 54.30
C ASP A 242 -13.55 10.89 53.11
N GLU A 243 -14.05 10.68 51.88
CA GLU A 243 -13.21 10.72 50.67
C GLU A 243 -12.57 12.10 50.47
N GLU A 244 -11.25 12.12 50.25
CA GLU A 244 -10.51 13.34 49.93
C GLU A 244 -10.78 13.80 48.50
N VAL A 245 -10.99 15.11 48.33
CA VAL A 245 -11.21 15.69 47.00
C VAL A 245 -9.89 16.25 46.49
N ILE A 246 -9.35 15.63 45.44
CA ILE A 246 -8.11 16.04 44.81
C ILE A 246 -8.43 16.90 43.58
N PHE A 247 -7.78 18.05 43.51
CA PHE A 247 -7.84 19.02 42.43
C PHE A 247 -6.49 19.08 41.71
N SER A 248 -6.50 19.27 40.39
CA SER A 248 -5.29 19.57 39.63
C SER A 248 -5.51 20.70 38.65
N ALA A 249 -4.54 21.62 38.59
CA ALA A 249 -4.48 22.68 37.59
C ALA A 249 -3.89 22.19 36.26
N ASN A 250 -3.28 20.98 36.26
CA ASN A 250 -2.68 20.35 35.10
C ASN A 250 -3.46 19.08 34.74
N PHE A 251 -3.28 18.55 33.53
CA PHE A 251 -3.78 17.20 33.18
C PHE A 251 -2.93 16.14 33.90
N ALA A 252 -3.11 15.98 35.21
CA ALA A 252 -2.30 15.11 36.06
C ALA A 252 -3.13 14.10 36.86
N CYS A 253 -2.56 12.91 37.04
CA CYS A 253 -3.15 11.82 37.78
C CYS A 253 -3.00 12.09 39.29
N PRO A 254 -4.08 12.04 40.06
CA PRO A 254 -4.04 12.30 41.50
C PRO A 254 -3.24 11.25 42.29
N TYR A 255 -3.12 10.02 41.76
CA TYR A 255 -2.50 8.87 42.44
C TYR A 255 -0.99 8.74 42.17
N CYS A 256 -0.56 8.74 40.91
CA CYS A 256 0.85 8.50 40.54
C CYS A 256 1.60 9.74 40.04
N GLY A 257 0.95 10.89 39.92
CA GLY A 257 1.58 12.12 39.42
C GLY A 257 1.88 12.10 37.92
N TYR A 258 1.44 11.07 37.18
CA TYR A 258 1.48 11.07 35.72
C TYR A 258 0.78 12.30 35.17
N SER A 259 1.47 13.12 34.38
CA SER A 259 0.90 14.33 33.79
C SER A 259 1.09 14.35 32.28
N MET A 260 0.22 15.07 31.59
CA MET A 260 0.29 15.26 30.16
C MET A 260 0.10 16.71 29.76
N GLN A 261 0.54 17.02 28.55
CA GLN A 261 0.32 18.31 27.91
C GLN A 261 -1.15 18.47 27.50
N GLU A 262 -1.54 19.70 27.17
CA GLU A 262 -2.89 19.99 26.66
C GLU A 262 -3.21 19.16 25.42
N LEU A 263 -4.49 18.80 25.29
CA LEU A 263 -5.01 18.04 24.16
C LEU A 263 -5.03 18.89 22.89
N GLU A 264 -3.96 18.78 22.11
CA GLU A 264 -3.87 19.36 20.79
C GLU A 264 -3.95 18.30 19.68
N PRO A 265 -4.48 18.62 18.48
CA PRO A 265 -4.56 17.66 17.38
C PRO A 265 -3.21 17.07 16.94
N ARG A 266 -2.08 17.75 17.21
CA ARG A 266 -0.73 17.23 16.91
C ARG A 266 -0.32 16.07 17.81
N LEU A 267 -0.88 15.96 19.02
CA LEU A 267 -0.63 14.85 19.95
C LEU A 267 -1.11 13.51 19.37
N PHE A 268 -2.14 13.55 18.53
CA PHE A 268 -2.71 12.37 17.87
C PHE A 268 -2.10 12.09 16.49
N SER A 269 -1.08 12.85 16.07
CA SER A 269 -0.41 12.64 14.78
C SER A 269 0.85 11.81 14.95
N PHE A 270 0.89 10.62 14.35
CA PHE A 270 2.12 9.81 14.28
C PHE A 270 3.16 10.35 13.28
N ASN A 271 2.81 11.39 12.52
CA ASN A 271 3.77 12.12 11.66
C ASN A 271 4.46 13.28 12.41
N ASN A 272 4.01 13.59 13.63
CA ASN A 272 4.57 14.66 14.45
C ASN A 272 5.30 14.07 15.67
N PRO A 273 6.53 14.48 15.99
CA PRO A 273 7.26 14.00 17.17
C PRO A 273 6.51 14.17 18.51
N ALA A 274 5.57 15.13 18.59
CA ALA A 274 4.72 15.32 19.76
C ALA A 274 3.83 14.11 20.04
N GLY A 275 3.33 13.44 18.98
CA GLY A 275 2.41 12.30 19.07
C GLY A 275 2.99 10.95 18.66
N ALA A 276 4.10 10.94 17.92
CA ALA A 276 4.72 9.74 17.39
C ALA A 276 5.45 8.91 18.46
N CYS A 277 5.28 7.58 18.42
CA CYS A 277 6.02 6.68 19.28
C CYS A 277 7.53 6.85 19.09
N HIS A 278 8.26 7.14 20.17
CA HIS A 278 9.72 7.37 20.15
C HIS A 278 10.54 6.19 19.63
N THR A 279 10.07 4.97 19.86
CA THR A 279 10.83 3.76 19.54
C THR A 279 10.82 3.43 18.05
N CYS A 280 9.73 3.74 17.36
CA CYS A 280 9.59 3.48 15.92
C CYS A 280 9.44 4.76 15.09
N ASP A 281 9.58 5.94 15.70
CA ASP A 281 9.36 7.25 15.08
C ASP A 281 8.06 7.31 14.27
N GLY A 282 6.96 6.85 14.88
CA GLY A 282 5.63 6.84 14.25
C GLY A 282 5.41 5.84 13.10
N LEU A 283 6.35 4.94 12.82
CA LEU A 283 6.17 3.89 11.80
C LEU A 283 5.23 2.76 12.23
N GLY A 284 5.12 2.50 13.54
CA GLY A 284 4.36 1.38 14.10
C GLY A 284 5.04 0.02 13.96
N VAL A 285 6.03 -0.10 13.08
CA VAL A 285 6.79 -1.34 12.86
C VAL A 285 8.25 -1.18 13.25
N GLN A 286 8.86 -2.31 13.60
CA GLN A 286 10.31 -2.45 13.77
C GLN A 286 10.85 -3.40 12.72
N GLN A 287 11.93 -2.99 12.07
CA GLN A 287 12.69 -3.84 11.17
C GLN A 287 13.63 -4.74 11.99
N TYR A 288 13.70 -6.02 11.65
CA TYR A 288 14.64 -6.96 12.25
C TYR A 288 15.10 -7.98 11.21
N PHE A 289 16.27 -8.57 11.41
CA PHE A 289 16.75 -9.66 10.57
C PHE A 289 16.02 -10.96 10.94
N ASP A 290 15.34 -11.53 9.97
CA ASP A 290 14.51 -12.71 10.16
C ASP A 290 15.34 -13.99 10.07
N GLU A 291 15.36 -14.77 11.15
CA GLU A 291 16.04 -16.07 11.24
C GLU A 291 15.67 -16.99 10.07
N THR A 292 14.39 -16.98 9.67
CA THR A 292 13.88 -17.84 8.59
C THR A 292 14.33 -17.40 7.21
N ARG A 293 14.67 -16.12 7.01
CA ARG A 293 15.20 -15.60 5.74
C ARG A 293 16.71 -15.71 5.65
N VAL A 294 17.40 -15.62 6.78
CA VAL A 294 18.86 -15.76 6.85
C VAL A 294 19.29 -17.21 6.64
N VAL A 295 18.53 -18.17 7.19
CA VAL A 295 18.74 -19.61 6.99
C VAL A 295 17.96 -20.05 5.75
N LEU A 296 18.65 -20.18 4.62
CA LEU A 296 18.03 -20.46 3.32
C LEU A 296 17.46 -21.88 3.23
N ASP A 297 18.20 -22.85 3.77
CA ASP A 297 17.81 -24.25 3.81
C ASP A 297 18.24 -24.88 5.14
N GLN A 298 17.28 -25.46 5.86
CA GLN A 298 17.56 -26.11 7.15
C GLN A 298 18.05 -27.56 6.99
N ASN A 299 17.90 -28.15 5.80
CA ASN A 299 18.36 -29.50 5.49
C ASN A 299 19.84 -29.53 5.07
N LEU A 300 20.38 -28.39 4.64
CA LEU A 300 21.81 -28.24 4.39
C LEU A 300 22.58 -28.02 5.70
N SER A 301 23.85 -28.39 5.68
CA SER A 301 24.79 -28.04 6.74
C SER A 301 25.26 -26.59 6.61
N ILE A 302 25.87 -26.04 7.67
CA ILE A 302 26.42 -24.67 7.62
C ILE A 302 27.59 -24.62 6.64
N ALA A 303 28.41 -25.66 6.59
CA ALA A 303 29.51 -25.80 5.64
C ALA A 303 29.06 -25.78 4.17
N GLU A 304 27.90 -26.37 3.87
CA GLU A 304 27.34 -26.45 2.50
C GLU A 304 26.55 -25.20 2.09
N GLY A 305 26.30 -24.27 3.00
CA GLY A 305 25.62 -23.01 2.70
C GLY A 305 24.19 -22.89 3.19
N ALA A 306 23.83 -23.56 4.30
CA ALA A 306 22.57 -23.28 5.01
C ALA A 306 22.38 -21.78 5.30
N ILE A 307 23.47 -21.05 5.56
CA ILE A 307 23.49 -19.60 5.74
C ILE A 307 24.46 -18.98 4.73
N LYS A 308 23.94 -18.15 3.82
CA LYS A 308 24.71 -17.58 2.72
C LYS A 308 25.86 -16.69 3.24
N GLY A 309 27.06 -16.95 2.74
CA GLY A 309 28.25 -16.16 3.07
C GLY A 309 28.88 -16.50 4.43
N TRP A 310 28.34 -17.50 5.13
CA TRP A 310 28.92 -18.12 6.33
C TRP A 310 29.34 -19.58 6.08
N ASP A 311 29.46 -19.94 4.80
CA ASP A 311 29.85 -21.26 4.30
C ASP A 311 31.36 -21.35 4.06
N GLN A 312 31.85 -22.51 3.64
CA GLN A 312 33.28 -22.73 3.35
C GLN A 312 33.86 -21.77 2.30
N LYS A 313 33.03 -21.16 1.45
CA LYS A 313 33.50 -20.20 0.43
C LYS A 313 33.93 -18.88 1.07
N ASN A 314 33.41 -18.56 2.25
CA ASN A 314 33.82 -17.40 3.03
C ASN A 314 34.72 -17.80 4.20
N TYR A 315 36.01 -17.94 3.90
CA TYR A 315 37.01 -18.44 4.83
C TYR A 315 37.02 -17.70 6.18
N TYR A 316 36.87 -16.38 6.17
CA TYR A 316 36.89 -15.56 7.39
C TYR A 316 35.77 -15.94 8.38
N TYR A 317 34.53 -15.94 7.92
CA TYR A 317 33.39 -16.26 8.79
C TYR A 317 33.30 -17.75 9.10
N PHE A 318 33.69 -18.61 8.16
CA PHE A 318 33.71 -20.05 8.39
C PHE A 318 34.71 -20.43 9.48
N GLN A 319 35.90 -19.83 9.52
CA GLN A 319 36.87 -20.05 10.60
C GLN A 319 36.33 -19.64 11.97
N MET A 320 35.56 -18.54 12.05
CA MET A 320 34.91 -18.15 13.30
C MET A 320 33.91 -19.20 13.76
N LEU A 321 33.11 -19.74 12.83
CA LEU A 321 32.17 -20.81 13.13
C LEU A 321 32.87 -22.11 13.53
N SER A 322 34.01 -22.44 12.92
CA SER A 322 34.83 -23.60 13.33
C SER A 322 35.35 -23.46 14.75
N ALA A 323 35.85 -22.28 15.12
CA ALA A 323 36.29 -22.03 16.50
C ALA A 323 35.12 -22.08 17.50
N LEU A 324 33.93 -21.63 17.08
CA LEU A 324 32.71 -21.74 17.86
C LEU A 324 32.25 -23.20 18.03
N ALA A 325 32.38 -24.00 16.97
CA ALA A 325 32.11 -25.43 16.93
C ALA A 325 33.03 -26.21 17.88
N ASP A 326 34.33 -25.91 17.87
CA ASP A 326 35.30 -26.50 18.80
C ASP A 326 34.99 -26.14 20.26
N HIS A 327 34.57 -24.90 20.53
CA HIS A 327 34.29 -24.43 21.90
C HIS A 327 33.00 -25.03 22.49
N TYR A 328 31.95 -25.17 21.68
CA TYR A 328 30.63 -25.65 22.12
C TYR A 328 30.36 -27.13 21.77
N ASP A 329 31.35 -27.81 21.17
CA ASP A 329 31.31 -29.21 20.75
C ASP A 329 30.10 -29.56 19.86
N PHE A 330 30.05 -28.95 18.68
CA PHE A 330 29.04 -29.27 17.66
C PHE A 330 29.63 -29.38 16.25
N ASP A 331 28.95 -30.12 15.37
CA ASP A 331 29.41 -30.37 14.01
C ASP A 331 28.80 -29.36 13.00
N LEU A 332 29.65 -28.77 12.16
CA LEU A 332 29.23 -27.83 11.10
C LEU A 332 28.75 -28.53 9.82
N TYR A 333 28.95 -29.84 9.70
CA TYR A 333 28.63 -30.66 8.53
C TYR A 333 27.31 -31.42 8.68
N VAL A 334 26.65 -31.35 9.84
CA VAL A 334 25.29 -31.89 9.98
C VAL A 334 24.24 -30.88 9.49
N PRO A 335 23.06 -31.34 9.02
CA PRO A 335 21.96 -30.45 8.66
C PRO A 335 21.62 -29.46 9.76
N PHE A 336 21.42 -28.18 9.44
CA PHE A 336 21.16 -27.13 10.43
C PHE A 336 19.98 -27.45 11.36
N LYS A 337 18.92 -28.10 10.84
CA LYS A 337 17.76 -28.52 11.63
C LYS A 337 18.10 -29.54 12.73
N SER A 338 19.13 -30.36 12.51
CA SER A 338 19.57 -31.39 13.45
C SER A 338 20.36 -30.82 14.65
N LEU A 339 20.87 -29.58 14.52
CA LEU A 339 21.53 -28.89 15.62
C LEU A 339 20.53 -28.59 16.76
N SER A 340 21.02 -28.73 17.99
CA SER A 340 20.22 -28.41 19.18
C SER A 340 19.77 -26.94 19.16
N LYS A 341 18.60 -26.66 19.74
CA LYS A 341 18.03 -25.29 19.77
C LYS A 341 19.01 -24.28 20.37
N ARG A 342 19.71 -24.68 21.44
CA ARG A 342 20.74 -23.86 22.10
C ARG A 342 21.89 -23.48 21.17
N ILE A 343 22.41 -24.44 20.39
CA ILE A 343 23.50 -24.17 19.43
C ILE A 343 23.02 -23.24 18.32
N ARG A 344 21.83 -23.46 17.78
CA ARG A 344 21.23 -22.56 16.77
C ARG A 344 21.09 -21.13 17.29
N GLU A 345 20.64 -20.96 18.53
CA GLU A 345 20.56 -19.64 19.17
C GLU A 345 21.93 -18.98 19.35
N ILE A 346 22.96 -19.73 19.76
CA ILE A 346 24.34 -19.21 19.89
C ILE A 346 24.88 -18.75 18.53
N ILE A 347 24.64 -19.52 17.47
CA ILE A 347 25.08 -19.16 16.11
C ILE A 347 24.36 -17.90 15.62
N LEU A 348 23.04 -17.79 15.83
CA LEU A 348 22.25 -16.69 15.29
C LEU A 348 22.37 -15.41 16.12
N LYS A 349 22.33 -15.52 17.46
CA LYS A 349 22.24 -14.38 18.40
C LYS A 349 23.52 -14.11 19.17
N GLY A 350 24.51 -15.00 19.08
CA GLY A 350 25.82 -14.84 19.70
C GLY A 350 25.98 -15.62 21.01
N SER A 351 27.21 -15.62 21.54
CA SER A 351 27.57 -16.31 22.79
C SER A 351 27.27 -15.49 24.06
N GLY A 352 26.60 -14.34 23.92
CA GLY A 352 26.29 -13.43 25.02
C GLY A 352 27.55 -12.85 25.65
N ARG A 353 27.86 -13.24 26.90
CA ARG A 353 29.07 -12.80 27.62
C ARG A 353 30.20 -13.82 27.60
N THR A 354 29.98 -15.03 27.06
CA THR A 354 31.00 -16.08 27.01
C THR A 354 32.03 -15.75 25.96
N GLU A 355 33.29 -15.66 26.37
CA GLU A 355 34.39 -15.43 25.44
C GLU A 355 34.81 -16.71 24.73
N VAL A 356 35.08 -16.59 23.42
CA VAL A 356 35.52 -17.68 22.55
C VAL A 356 36.85 -17.25 21.93
N GLU A 357 37.79 -18.19 21.81
CA GLU A 357 39.08 -17.94 21.17
C GLU A 357 38.92 -18.07 19.64
N PHE A 358 39.15 -16.99 18.91
CA PHE A 358 39.10 -16.95 17.45
C PHE A 358 40.49 -16.81 16.85
N LYS A 359 40.79 -17.64 15.84
CA LYS A 359 42.03 -17.60 15.07
C LYS A 359 41.76 -16.90 13.74
N TYR A 360 42.37 -15.74 13.54
CA TYR A 360 42.26 -14.94 12.32
C TYR A 360 43.51 -15.08 11.47
N ILE A 361 43.37 -15.42 10.20
CA ILE A 361 44.48 -15.48 9.25
C ILE A 361 44.43 -14.25 8.35
N ASN A 362 45.50 -13.45 8.34
CA ASN A 362 45.62 -12.31 7.42
C ASN A 362 46.00 -12.79 6.01
N ASP A 363 45.85 -11.94 4.99
CA ASP A 363 46.21 -12.24 3.59
C ASP A 363 47.67 -12.70 3.38
N ARG A 364 48.56 -12.41 4.34
CA ARG A 364 49.97 -12.84 4.35
C ARG A 364 50.21 -14.21 5.01
N GLY A 365 49.18 -14.86 5.54
CA GLY A 365 49.26 -16.14 6.23
C GLY A 365 49.55 -16.06 7.73
N ASP A 366 49.78 -14.87 8.28
CA ASP A 366 50.01 -14.68 9.72
C ASP A 366 48.72 -14.98 10.52
N ILE A 367 48.85 -15.82 11.57
CA ILE A 367 47.75 -16.18 12.47
C ILE A 367 47.74 -15.24 13.67
N ARG A 368 46.62 -14.54 13.89
CA ARG A 368 46.36 -13.76 15.11
C ARG A 368 45.23 -14.39 15.90
N VAL A 369 45.53 -14.76 17.13
CA VAL A 369 44.54 -15.28 18.09
C VAL A 369 43.95 -14.12 18.87
N LYS A 370 42.62 -14.05 18.97
CA LYS A 370 41.91 -13.07 19.80
C LYS A 370 40.78 -13.76 20.55
N THR A 371 40.58 -13.38 21.80
CA THR A 371 39.51 -13.87 22.64
C THR A 371 38.46 -12.79 22.79
N HIS A 372 37.22 -13.09 22.40
CA HIS A 372 36.08 -12.19 22.58
C HIS A 372 34.76 -12.98 22.44
N PRO A 373 33.62 -12.42 22.88
CA PRO A 373 32.32 -13.04 22.61
C PRO A 373 32.01 -13.11 21.12
N PHE A 374 31.33 -14.18 20.70
CA PHE A 374 30.77 -14.27 19.36
C PHE A 374 29.55 -13.35 19.27
N GLU A 375 29.58 -12.40 18.34
CA GLU A 375 28.50 -11.41 18.15
C GLU A 375 27.19 -12.06 17.71
N GLY A 376 27.25 -13.19 16.99
CA GLY A 376 26.10 -13.81 16.36
C GLY A 376 25.86 -13.28 14.94
N ILE A 377 25.31 -14.14 14.08
CA ILE A 377 25.09 -13.81 12.67
C ILE A 377 24.11 -12.65 12.51
N LEU A 378 22.97 -12.67 13.21
CA LEU A 378 21.93 -11.64 13.06
C LEU A 378 22.41 -10.26 13.49
N ASN A 379 23.10 -10.19 14.63
CA ASN A 379 23.66 -8.95 15.15
C ASN A 379 24.73 -8.38 14.20
N THR A 380 25.56 -9.27 13.62
CA THR A 380 26.55 -8.89 12.61
C THR A 380 25.88 -8.29 11.36
N LEU A 381 24.80 -8.92 10.88
CA LEU A 381 24.04 -8.42 9.73
C LEU A 381 23.37 -7.07 10.05
N GLU A 382 22.80 -6.90 11.24
CA GLU A 382 22.17 -5.66 11.68
C GLU A 382 23.18 -4.50 11.76
N ARG A 383 24.34 -4.74 12.37
CA ARG A 383 25.43 -3.77 12.42
C ARG A 383 25.92 -3.41 11.01
N ARG A 384 26.16 -4.40 10.15
CA ARG A 384 26.58 -4.14 8.76
C ARG A 384 25.55 -3.34 7.97
N TYR A 385 24.26 -3.60 8.18
CA TYR A 385 23.20 -2.85 7.50
C TYR A 385 23.17 -1.38 7.95
N ARG A 386 23.35 -1.14 9.25
CA ARG A 386 23.38 0.19 9.85
C ARG A 386 24.61 1.00 9.45
N ASP A 387 25.79 0.38 9.48
CA ASP A 387 27.08 1.07 9.37
C ASP A 387 27.62 1.14 7.93
N THR A 388 27.09 0.35 6.98
CA THR A 388 27.63 0.35 5.60
C THR A 388 27.26 1.63 4.85
N GLU A 389 28.23 2.22 4.15
CA GLU A 389 27.98 3.33 3.22
C GLU A 389 27.60 2.85 1.80
N SER A 390 27.76 1.55 1.51
CA SER A 390 27.48 0.97 0.20
C SER A 390 26.00 0.63 0.04
N ASN A 391 25.31 1.33 -0.87
CA ASN A 391 23.91 1.04 -1.21
C ASN A 391 23.71 -0.40 -1.70
N SER A 392 24.64 -0.96 -2.48
CA SER A 392 24.55 -2.35 -2.96
C SER A 392 24.56 -3.36 -1.81
N VAL A 393 25.39 -3.15 -0.79
CA VAL A 393 25.43 -4.02 0.38
C VAL A 393 24.15 -3.87 1.19
N ARG A 394 23.67 -2.63 1.36
CA ARG A 394 22.41 -2.35 2.06
C ARG A 394 21.22 -3.02 1.38
N GLU A 395 21.10 -2.93 0.06
CA GLU A 395 20.06 -3.59 -0.73
C GLU A 395 20.13 -5.12 -0.66
N ASP A 396 21.34 -5.70 -0.63
CA ASP A 396 21.51 -7.15 -0.49
C ASP A 396 21.10 -7.64 0.91
N LEU A 397 21.44 -6.89 1.96
CA LEU A 397 21.08 -7.21 3.34
C LEU A 397 19.59 -6.99 3.61
N ALA A 398 18.97 -5.98 2.98
CA ALA A 398 17.55 -5.68 3.13
C ALA A 398 16.63 -6.86 2.77
N LYS A 399 17.09 -7.79 1.92
CA LYS A 399 16.37 -9.01 1.54
C LYS A 399 16.05 -9.92 2.74
N TYR A 400 16.88 -9.86 3.79
CA TYR A 400 16.72 -10.68 5.00
C TYR A 400 15.97 -9.96 6.13
N ILE A 401 15.57 -8.69 5.91
CA ILE A 401 14.85 -7.89 6.89
C ILE A 401 13.36 -8.21 6.79
N SER A 402 12.74 -8.57 7.91
CA SER A 402 11.30 -8.62 8.10
C SER A 402 10.85 -7.47 9.01
N THR A 403 9.55 -7.20 9.01
CA THR A 403 8.93 -6.23 9.88
C THR A 403 8.06 -6.94 10.92
N ARG A 404 8.01 -6.39 12.12
CA ARG A 404 7.05 -6.78 13.17
C ARG A 404 6.45 -5.54 13.80
N SER A 405 5.31 -5.69 14.46
CA SER A 405 4.72 -4.61 15.27
C SER A 405 5.73 -4.11 16.31
N CYS A 406 5.80 -2.79 16.50
CA CYS A 406 6.68 -2.17 17.47
C CYS A 406 6.22 -2.55 18.88
N ALA A 407 7.11 -3.10 19.71
CA ALA A 407 6.77 -3.56 21.06
C ALA A 407 6.31 -2.44 22.01
N SER A 408 6.72 -1.18 21.78
CA SER A 408 6.40 -0.06 22.66
C SER A 408 5.03 0.55 22.39
N CYS A 409 4.63 0.63 21.12
CA CYS A 409 3.31 1.15 20.73
C CYS A 409 2.31 0.06 20.31
N ASP A 410 2.73 -1.19 20.24
CA ASP A 410 1.94 -2.32 19.71
C ASP A 410 1.34 -2.04 18.33
N GLY A 411 2.12 -1.45 17.43
CA GLY A 411 1.66 -1.12 16.08
C GLY A 411 0.90 0.19 15.93
N THR A 412 0.36 0.76 17.02
CA THR A 412 -0.52 1.95 16.99
C THR A 412 0.15 3.25 16.56
N ARG A 413 1.49 3.27 16.43
CA ARG A 413 2.31 4.43 15.99
C ARG A 413 2.35 5.62 16.95
N LEU A 414 1.49 5.66 17.96
CA LEU A 414 1.32 6.76 18.88
C LEU A 414 2.07 6.56 20.20
N ARG A 415 2.36 7.67 20.88
CA ARG A 415 2.89 7.63 22.26
C ARG A 415 1.83 7.18 23.26
N GLU A 416 2.26 6.82 24.46
CA GLU A 416 1.38 6.35 25.53
C GLU A 416 0.31 7.38 25.92
N GLU A 417 0.67 8.66 26.01
CA GLU A 417 -0.24 9.75 26.37
C GLU A 417 -1.41 9.84 25.37
N ALA A 418 -1.10 9.82 24.07
CA ALA A 418 -2.11 9.91 23.00
C ALA A 418 -3.02 8.67 22.91
N ARG A 419 -2.52 7.50 23.30
CA ARG A 419 -3.29 6.24 23.29
C ARG A 419 -4.29 6.14 24.43
N ASN A 420 -4.16 6.96 25.47
CA ASN A 420 -5.01 6.95 26.65
C ASN A 420 -5.97 8.16 26.68
N VAL A 421 -6.46 8.59 25.52
CA VAL A 421 -7.54 9.58 25.39
C VAL A 421 -8.75 8.89 24.78
N PHE A 422 -9.92 9.06 25.39
CA PHE A 422 -11.13 8.29 25.09
C PHE A 422 -12.29 9.19 24.65
N VAL A 423 -13.07 8.72 23.69
CA VAL A 423 -14.38 9.27 23.32
C VAL A 423 -15.38 8.13 23.47
N GLN A 424 -16.40 8.28 24.33
CA GLN A 424 -17.32 7.20 24.73
C GLN A 424 -16.59 5.88 25.04
N ASP A 425 -15.63 5.94 25.98
CA ASP A 425 -14.82 4.79 26.41
C ASP A 425 -14.00 4.10 25.32
N THR A 426 -13.89 4.70 24.12
CA THR A 426 -13.13 4.14 23.01
C THR A 426 -11.91 5.02 22.68
N PRO A 427 -10.69 4.49 22.73
CA PRO A 427 -9.49 5.24 22.39
C PRO A 427 -9.25 5.26 20.87
N LEU A 428 -8.52 6.29 20.39
CA LEU A 428 -8.28 6.48 18.95
C LEU A 428 -7.70 5.25 18.23
N PRO A 429 -6.71 4.53 18.78
CA PRO A 429 -6.18 3.32 18.15
C PRO A 429 -7.24 2.26 17.85
N ASN A 430 -8.29 2.15 18.67
CA ASN A 430 -9.33 1.14 18.46
C ASN A 430 -10.20 1.52 17.26
N ILE A 431 -10.56 2.81 17.12
CA ILE A 431 -11.36 3.31 16.00
C ILE A 431 -10.66 3.06 14.67
N VAL A 432 -9.34 3.26 14.61
CA VAL A 432 -8.61 3.13 13.35
C VAL A 432 -8.35 1.67 12.94
N GLU A 433 -8.48 0.73 13.87
CA GLU A 433 -8.39 -0.71 13.62
C GLU A 433 -9.73 -1.34 13.27
N MET A 434 -10.86 -0.73 13.66
CA MET A 434 -12.19 -1.11 13.19
C MET A 434 -12.26 -1.09 11.67
N SER A 435 -13.07 -1.97 11.09
CA SER A 435 -13.45 -1.84 9.69
C SER A 435 -14.20 -0.51 9.48
N ILE A 436 -14.13 0.05 8.28
CA ILE A 436 -14.80 1.31 7.92
C ILE A 436 -16.31 1.18 8.17
N SER A 437 -16.90 0.01 7.95
CA SER A 437 -18.30 -0.27 8.31
C SER A 437 -18.56 -0.10 9.81
N GLU A 438 -17.77 -0.77 10.65
CA GLU A 438 -17.92 -0.71 12.11
C GLU A 438 -17.66 0.70 12.64
N ALA A 439 -16.68 1.40 12.06
CA ALA A 439 -16.39 2.79 12.42
C ALA A 439 -17.56 3.72 12.06
N LEU A 440 -18.20 3.51 10.90
CA LEU A 440 -19.39 4.27 10.51
C LEU A 440 -20.54 4.01 11.50
N ASP A 441 -20.84 2.75 11.78
CA ASP A 441 -21.88 2.36 12.74
C ASP A 441 -21.61 2.96 14.14
N PHE A 442 -20.34 3.00 14.56
CA PHE A 442 -19.92 3.61 15.81
C PHE A 442 -20.22 5.11 15.86
N PHE A 443 -19.90 5.87 14.81
CA PHE A 443 -20.15 7.31 14.78
C PHE A 443 -21.62 7.68 14.52
N GLU A 444 -22.39 6.82 13.83
CA GLU A 444 -23.84 7.01 13.67
C GLU A 444 -24.61 6.75 14.97
N SER A 445 -24.14 5.79 15.79
CA SER A 445 -24.74 5.48 17.10
C SER A 445 -24.25 6.37 18.25
N MET A 446 -23.18 7.14 18.03
CA MET A 446 -22.59 8.02 19.04
C MET A 446 -23.48 9.22 19.36
N SER A 447 -23.91 9.34 20.62
CA SER A 447 -24.55 10.54 21.17
C SER A 447 -23.65 11.23 22.19
N LEU A 448 -23.36 12.52 21.96
CA LEU A 448 -22.69 13.39 22.92
C LEU A 448 -23.69 14.38 23.51
N GLU A 449 -23.44 14.83 24.74
CA GLU A 449 -24.32 15.78 25.44
C GLU A 449 -23.62 17.13 25.70
N GLY A 450 -24.43 18.18 25.86
CA GLY A 450 -23.96 19.52 26.26
C GLY A 450 -23.00 20.19 25.27
N GLN A 451 -21.99 20.87 25.81
CA GLN A 451 -21.01 21.63 25.01
C GLN A 451 -20.18 20.73 24.08
N LYS A 452 -19.89 19.49 24.50
CA LYS A 452 -19.14 18.53 23.67
C LYS A 452 -19.90 18.19 22.38
N ALA A 453 -21.22 18.03 22.47
CA ALA A 453 -22.09 17.77 21.31
C ALA A 453 -22.00 18.90 20.27
N GLN A 454 -22.13 20.16 20.71
CA GLN A 454 -22.07 21.32 19.82
C GLN A 454 -20.72 21.48 19.12
N ILE A 455 -19.61 21.19 19.82
CA ILE A 455 -18.27 21.26 19.23
C ILE A 455 -18.06 20.11 18.23
N ALA A 456 -18.55 18.91 18.56
CA ALA A 456 -18.37 17.71 17.76
C ALA A 456 -19.29 17.64 16.53
N GLU A 457 -20.45 18.29 16.53
CA GLU A 457 -21.48 18.16 15.48
C GLU A 457 -20.92 18.25 14.05
N LYS A 458 -20.18 19.31 13.74
CA LYS A 458 -19.57 19.50 12.42
C LYS A 458 -18.46 18.48 12.12
N ILE A 459 -17.71 18.08 13.13
CA ILE A 459 -16.60 17.12 12.99
C ILE A 459 -17.17 15.72 12.72
N MET A 460 -18.20 15.32 13.46
CA MET A 460 -18.88 14.04 13.29
C MET A 460 -19.56 13.95 11.93
N LYS A 461 -20.18 15.04 11.45
CA LYS A 461 -20.73 15.09 10.09
C LYS A 461 -19.66 14.77 9.03
N GLU A 462 -18.51 15.43 9.09
CA GLU A 462 -17.41 15.20 8.14
C GLU A 462 -16.83 13.78 8.22
N ILE A 463 -16.76 13.21 9.42
CA ILE A 463 -16.31 11.82 9.62
C ILE A 463 -17.33 10.85 9.00
N ASN A 464 -18.63 11.00 9.30
CA ASN A 464 -19.69 10.14 8.79
C ASN A 464 -19.81 10.22 7.27
N ASP A 465 -19.79 11.42 6.69
CA ASP A 465 -19.86 11.61 5.24
C ASP A 465 -18.68 10.90 4.56
N ARG A 466 -17.46 11.06 5.05
CA ARG A 466 -16.25 10.42 4.48
C ARG A 466 -16.24 8.90 4.64
N LEU A 467 -16.64 8.38 5.81
CA LEU A 467 -16.77 6.94 6.02
C LEU A 467 -17.86 6.35 5.11
N SER A 468 -19.00 7.03 4.97
CA SER A 468 -20.09 6.65 4.06
C SER A 468 -19.61 6.61 2.60
N PHE A 469 -18.85 7.61 2.14
CA PHE A 469 -18.26 7.57 0.80
C PHE A 469 -17.35 6.37 0.58
N LEU A 470 -16.53 6.00 1.57
CA LEU A 470 -15.68 4.81 1.50
C LEU A 470 -16.50 3.51 1.45
N VAL A 471 -17.62 3.44 2.18
CA VAL A 471 -18.57 2.30 2.09
C VAL A 471 -19.22 2.23 0.71
N ASN A 472 -19.64 3.38 0.15
CA ASN A 472 -20.31 3.45 -1.15
C ASN A 472 -19.42 2.98 -2.31
N VAL A 473 -18.11 3.25 -2.25
CA VAL A 473 -17.14 2.72 -3.22
C VAL A 473 -16.68 1.28 -2.91
N GLY A 474 -17.31 0.59 -1.94
CA GLY A 474 -17.03 -0.82 -1.65
C GLY A 474 -15.72 -1.08 -0.91
N LEU A 475 -15.28 -0.15 -0.05
CA LEU A 475 -14.09 -0.28 0.80
C LEU A 475 -14.41 -0.51 2.27
N ASN A 476 -15.66 -0.88 2.58
CA ASN A 476 -16.18 -1.08 3.93
C ASN A 476 -15.38 -2.08 4.78
N TYR A 477 -14.64 -3.00 4.14
CA TYR A 477 -13.83 -4.02 4.81
C TYR A 477 -12.44 -3.56 5.24
N LEU A 478 -11.97 -2.40 4.78
CA LEU A 478 -10.69 -1.84 5.18
C LEU A 478 -10.77 -1.23 6.57
N ASN A 479 -9.63 -1.09 7.23
CA ASN A 479 -9.50 -0.23 8.41
C ASN A 479 -8.67 1.02 8.08
N LEU A 480 -8.76 2.04 8.93
CA LEU A 480 -8.10 3.34 8.69
C LEU A 480 -6.58 3.29 8.92
N SER A 481 -6.10 2.30 9.68
CA SER A 481 -4.67 2.08 9.95
C SER A 481 -3.93 1.33 8.83
N ARG A 482 -4.66 0.67 7.90
CA ARG A 482 -4.07 -0.08 6.78
C ARG A 482 -3.08 0.79 6.01
N SER A 483 -1.88 0.25 5.82
CA SER A 483 -0.80 0.92 5.09
C SER A 483 -1.20 1.14 3.64
N ALA A 484 -0.95 2.35 3.14
CA ALA A 484 -1.19 2.71 1.74
C ALA A 484 -0.40 1.83 0.76
N GLU A 485 0.76 1.31 1.18
CA GLU A 485 1.60 0.44 0.34
C GLU A 485 0.99 -0.94 0.10
N THR A 486 0.04 -1.36 0.95
CA THR A 486 -0.60 -2.68 0.86
C THR A 486 -1.90 -2.65 0.06
N LEU A 487 -2.29 -1.49 -0.45
CA LEU A 487 -3.50 -1.33 -1.25
C LEU A 487 -3.25 -1.80 -2.68
N SER A 488 -4.23 -2.49 -3.25
CA SER A 488 -4.29 -2.73 -4.69
C SER A 488 -4.50 -1.41 -5.46
N GLY A 489 -4.20 -1.41 -6.77
CA GLY A 489 -4.45 -0.25 -7.63
C GLY A 489 -5.91 0.21 -7.59
N GLY A 490 -6.85 -0.73 -7.66
CA GLY A 490 -8.29 -0.44 -7.56
C GLY A 490 -8.73 0.04 -6.18
N GLU A 491 -8.16 -0.47 -5.08
CA GLU A 491 -8.44 0.06 -3.72
C GLU A 491 -7.95 1.51 -3.60
N ALA A 492 -6.72 1.80 -4.02
CA ALA A 492 -6.14 3.14 -3.99
C ALA A 492 -6.92 4.14 -4.85
N GLN A 493 -7.35 3.71 -6.04
CA GLN A 493 -8.18 4.51 -6.93
C GLN A 493 -9.53 4.87 -6.30
N ARG A 494 -10.21 3.89 -5.69
CA ARG A 494 -11.50 4.09 -5.02
C ARG A 494 -11.40 4.97 -3.77
N ILE A 495 -10.31 4.85 -3.00
CA ILE A 495 -10.02 5.78 -1.90
C ILE A 495 -9.92 7.21 -2.42
N ARG A 496 -9.19 7.40 -3.53
CA ARG A 496 -9.05 8.72 -4.15
C ARG A 496 -10.40 9.25 -4.64
N LEU A 497 -11.23 8.41 -5.26
CA LEU A 497 -12.59 8.76 -5.67
C LEU A 497 -13.44 9.23 -4.48
N ALA A 498 -13.47 8.46 -3.39
CA ALA A 498 -14.19 8.82 -2.17
C ALA A 498 -13.71 10.16 -1.58
N SER A 499 -12.39 10.39 -1.56
CA SER A 499 -11.80 11.66 -1.13
C SER A 499 -12.22 12.84 -2.02
N GLN A 500 -12.30 12.64 -3.35
CA GLN A 500 -12.74 13.70 -4.26
C GLN A 500 -14.22 14.07 -4.09
N ILE A 501 -15.07 13.09 -3.80
CA ILE A 501 -16.49 13.34 -3.51
C ILE A 501 -16.63 14.10 -2.19
N GLY A 502 -15.87 13.71 -1.17
CA GLY A 502 -15.84 14.40 0.12
C GLY A 502 -15.33 15.85 0.04
N ALA A 503 -14.56 16.20 -0.98
CA ALA A 503 -14.12 17.58 -1.19
C ALA A 503 -15.25 18.53 -1.64
N GLY A 504 -16.37 18.00 -2.16
CA GLY A 504 -17.55 18.79 -2.53
C GLY A 504 -17.28 19.81 -3.65
N LEU A 505 -16.33 19.53 -4.55
CA LEU A 505 -15.99 20.43 -5.65
C LEU A 505 -17.09 20.44 -6.72
N VAL A 506 -17.27 21.60 -7.35
CA VAL A 506 -18.27 21.84 -8.42
C VAL A 506 -17.58 22.50 -9.62
N GLY A 507 -18.03 22.19 -10.83
CA GLY A 507 -17.48 22.73 -12.08
C GLY A 507 -16.14 22.13 -12.49
N VAL A 508 -15.75 21.00 -11.88
CA VAL A 508 -14.51 20.27 -12.16
C VAL A 508 -14.75 19.24 -13.26
N MET A 509 -13.71 18.98 -14.05
CA MET A 509 -13.66 17.84 -14.98
C MET A 509 -12.90 16.68 -14.33
N TYR A 510 -13.61 15.63 -13.95
CA TYR A 510 -12.99 14.41 -13.43
C TYR A 510 -12.70 13.45 -14.59
N VAL A 511 -11.46 12.97 -14.68
CA VAL A 511 -11.05 11.98 -15.68
C VAL A 511 -10.61 10.70 -14.97
N LEU A 512 -11.35 9.61 -15.19
CA LEU A 512 -11.18 8.33 -14.48
C LEU A 512 -10.70 7.24 -15.45
N ASP A 513 -9.76 6.42 -14.98
CA ASP A 513 -9.15 5.32 -15.74
C ASP A 513 -9.69 3.98 -15.24
N GLU A 514 -10.72 3.44 -15.89
CA GLU A 514 -11.30 2.13 -15.60
C GLU A 514 -11.59 1.90 -14.09
N PRO A 515 -12.47 2.71 -13.47
CA PRO A 515 -12.75 2.61 -12.04
C PRO A 515 -13.40 1.28 -11.62
N SER A 516 -13.90 0.47 -12.57
CA SER A 516 -14.46 -0.86 -12.32
C SER A 516 -13.40 -1.95 -12.03
N ILE A 517 -12.11 -1.66 -12.21
CA ILE A 517 -11.05 -2.66 -12.04
C ILE A 517 -11.00 -3.23 -10.62
N GLY A 518 -10.86 -4.56 -10.53
CA GLY A 518 -10.79 -5.29 -9.27
C GLY A 518 -12.08 -5.23 -8.43
N LEU A 519 -13.19 -4.77 -9.03
CA LEU A 519 -14.52 -4.81 -8.44
C LEU A 519 -15.29 -6.04 -8.91
N HIS A 520 -16.04 -6.62 -7.99
CA HIS A 520 -17.04 -7.61 -8.32
C HIS A 520 -18.30 -6.94 -8.89
N GLN A 521 -19.03 -7.61 -9.79
CA GLN A 521 -20.20 -7.02 -10.47
C GLN A 521 -21.21 -6.37 -9.52
N ARG A 522 -21.45 -7.00 -8.36
CA ARG A 522 -22.27 -6.47 -7.27
C ARG A 522 -21.87 -5.04 -6.84
N ASP A 523 -20.58 -4.78 -6.71
CA ASP A 523 -20.06 -3.51 -6.21
C ASP A 523 -19.94 -2.47 -7.33
N ASN A 524 -19.92 -2.92 -8.59
CA ASN A 524 -19.91 -2.06 -9.78
C ASN A 524 -21.15 -1.15 -9.85
N GLU A 525 -22.34 -1.67 -9.55
CA GLU A 525 -23.56 -0.85 -9.50
C GLU A 525 -23.45 0.33 -8.52
N ARG A 526 -22.82 0.11 -7.36
CA ARG A 526 -22.62 1.15 -6.34
C ARG A 526 -21.61 2.20 -6.80
N LEU A 527 -20.55 1.77 -7.47
CA LEU A 527 -19.58 2.67 -8.10
C LEU A 527 -20.27 3.57 -9.13
N LEU A 528 -21.09 3.01 -10.02
CA LEU A 528 -21.79 3.78 -11.04
C LEU A 528 -22.77 4.81 -10.44
N GLY A 529 -23.47 4.43 -9.36
CA GLY A 529 -24.28 5.37 -8.58
C GLY A 529 -23.45 6.52 -7.99
N THR A 530 -22.23 6.22 -7.57
CA THR A 530 -21.28 7.20 -7.03
C THR A 530 -20.75 8.16 -8.11
N LEU A 531 -20.44 7.65 -9.31
CA LEU A 531 -20.03 8.49 -10.46
C LEU A 531 -21.17 9.40 -10.94
N THR A 532 -22.39 8.87 -10.94
CA THR A 532 -23.61 9.62 -11.21
C THR A 532 -23.79 10.75 -10.19
N HIS A 533 -23.60 10.46 -8.90
CA HIS A 533 -23.64 11.49 -7.86
C HIS A 533 -22.58 12.58 -8.06
N LEU A 534 -21.34 12.20 -8.41
CA LEU A 534 -20.26 13.15 -8.69
C LEU A 534 -20.61 14.09 -9.85
N ARG A 535 -21.24 13.56 -10.91
CA ARG A 535 -21.80 14.35 -12.02
C ARG A 535 -22.89 15.30 -11.52
N ASP A 536 -23.86 14.78 -10.77
CA ASP A 536 -25.04 15.53 -10.31
C ASP A 536 -24.71 16.68 -9.35
N LEU A 537 -23.52 16.69 -8.74
CA LEU A 537 -22.97 17.84 -8.01
C LEU A 537 -22.65 19.05 -8.93
N GLY A 538 -22.75 18.89 -10.25
CA GLY A 538 -22.41 19.92 -11.23
C GLY A 538 -20.98 19.78 -11.77
N ASN A 539 -20.51 18.54 -11.93
CA ASN A 539 -19.20 18.23 -12.50
C ASN A 539 -19.36 17.48 -13.83
N THR A 540 -18.32 17.56 -14.67
CA THR A 540 -18.22 16.74 -15.88
C THR A 540 -17.35 15.52 -15.57
N VAL A 541 -17.87 14.32 -15.80
CA VAL A 541 -17.18 13.07 -15.47
C VAL A 541 -16.85 12.32 -16.75
N LEU A 542 -15.56 12.20 -17.07
CA LEU A 542 -15.05 11.42 -18.20
C LEU A 542 -14.47 10.12 -17.67
N VAL A 543 -14.95 8.99 -18.17
CA VAL A 543 -14.51 7.67 -17.74
C VAL A 543 -14.00 6.90 -18.93
N VAL A 544 -12.76 6.41 -18.89
CA VAL A 544 -12.29 5.39 -19.82
C VAL A 544 -12.77 4.05 -19.30
N GLU A 545 -13.63 3.34 -20.04
CA GLU A 545 -14.24 2.09 -19.58
C GLU A 545 -14.52 1.08 -20.69
N HIS A 546 -14.57 -0.18 -20.26
CA HIS A 546 -14.92 -1.35 -21.05
C HIS A 546 -16.08 -2.14 -20.45
N ASP A 547 -16.45 -1.86 -19.20
CA ASP A 547 -17.60 -2.49 -18.56
C ASP A 547 -18.93 -2.16 -19.25
N GLU A 548 -19.77 -3.17 -19.41
CA GLU A 548 -21.05 -3.05 -20.10
C GLU A 548 -22.03 -2.13 -19.34
N ASP A 549 -22.11 -2.26 -18.01
CA ASP A 549 -23.04 -1.47 -17.19
C ASP A 549 -22.64 0.00 -17.16
N ALA A 550 -21.33 0.28 -17.11
CA ALA A 550 -20.79 1.64 -17.22
C ALA A 550 -21.15 2.30 -18.56
N ILE A 551 -20.94 1.59 -19.67
CA ILE A 551 -21.28 2.10 -21.01
C ILE A 551 -22.80 2.34 -21.15
N ARG A 552 -23.63 1.43 -20.62
CA ARG A 552 -25.09 1.57 -20.62
C ARG A 552 -25.60 2.76 -19.79
N THR A 553 -24.92 3.07 -18.69
CA THR A 553 -25.32 4.14 -17.76
C THR A 553 -24.86 5.54 -18.22
N ALA A 554 -23.92 5.60 -19.16
CA ALA A 554 -23.36 6.84 -19.67
C ALA A 554 -24.42 7.75 -20.33
N ASP A 555 -24.30 9.06 -20.11
CA ASP A 555 -25.11 10.05 -20.81
C ASP A 555 -24.62 10.26 -22.27
N HIS A 556 -23.31 10.10 -22.49
CA HIS A 556 -22.64 10.26 -23.77
C HIS A 556 -21.51 9.24 -23.90
N ILE A 557 -21.32 8.68 -25.09
CA ILE A 557 -20.31 7.66 -25.35
C ILE A 557 -19.46 8.08 -26.53
N ILE A 558 -18.16 7.88 -26.42
CA ILE A 558 -17.18 8.10 -27.50
C ILE A 558 -16.44 6.79 -27.74
N ASP A 559 -16.69 6.17 -28.89
CA ASP A 559 -16.03 4.93 -29.31
C ASP A 559 -14.81 5.25 -30.19
N ILE A 560 -13.61 4.93 -29.71
CA ILE A 560 -12.34 5.23 -30.39
C ILE A 560 -11.80 4.01 -31.12
N GLY A 561 -11.49 4.24 -32.40
CA GLY A 561 -10.79 3.38 -33.33
C GLY A 561 -11.68 2.29 -33.93
N PRO A 562 -11.47 1.87 -35.18
CA PRO A 562 -11.81 0.49 -35.51
C PRO A 562 -10.67 -0.48 -35.09
N GLY A 563 -9.47 0.04 -34.78
CA GLY A 563 -8.27 -0.73 -34.45
C GLY A 563 -7.37 -0.08 -33.40
N ALA A 564 -6.22 -0.70 -33.14
CA ALA A 564 -5.20 -0.22 -32.20
C ALA A 564 -4.01 0.44 -32.90
N GLY A 565 -3.27 1.29 -32.17
CA GLY A 565 -2.04 1.91 -32.67
C GLY A 565 -2.27 2.79 -33.89
N VAL A 566 -1.51 2.55 -34.95
CA VAL A 566 -1.60 3.33 -36.20
C VAL A 566 -2.94 3.19 -36.91
N HIS A 567 -3.67 2.10 -36.65
CA HIS A 567 -5.01 1.80 -37.20
C HIS A 567 -6.15 2.38 -36.34
N GLY A 568 -5.83 2.86 -35.13
CA GLY A 568 -6.76 3.53 -34.24
C GLY A 568 -6.74 5.05 -34.40
N GLY A 569 -7.12 5.74 -33.33
CA GLY A 569 -7.03 7.20 -33.20
C GLY A 569 -8.10 7.99 -33.94
N ASN A 570 -9.13 7.31 -34.46
CA ASN A 570 -10.31 7.91 -35.06
C ASN A 570 -11.51 7.76 -34.12
N VAL A 571 -12.49 8.64 -34.24
CA VAL A 571 -13.79 8.49 -33.58
C VAL A 571 -14.68 7.68 -34.51
N VAL A 572 -15.12 6.49 -34.08
CA VAL A 572 -15.97 5.60 -34.89
C VAL A 572 -17.43 5.90 -34.70
N ALA A 573 -17.82 6.11 -33.44
CA ALA A 573 -19.18 6.43 -33.06
C ALA A 573 -19.14 7.40 -31.87
N GLU A 574 -20.07 8.34 -31.84
CA GLU A 574 -20.25 9.30 -30.76
C GLU A 574 -21.75 9.56 -30.59
N GLY A 575 -22.23 9.56 -29.34
CA GLY A 575 -23.64 9.85 -29.04
C GLY A 575 -24.16 9.06 -27.86
N THR A 576 -25.45 8.75 -27.90
CA THR A 576 -26.14 7.95 -26.88
C THR A 576 -25.84 6.45 -27.04
N TYR A 577 -26.19 5.65 -26.03
CA TYR A 577 -26.09 4.18 -26.11
C TYR A 577 -26.77 3.61 -27.38
N GLU A 578 -27.93 4.15 -27.77
CA GLU A 578 -28.65 3.72 -28.96
C GLU A 578 -27.87 4.04 -30.25
N ASP A 579 -27.17 5.17 -30.30
CA ASP A 579 -26.35 5.55 -31.46
C ASP A 579 -25.16 4.59 -31.64
N ILE A 580 -24.53 4.17 -30.53
CA ILE A 580 -23.39 3.24 -30.56
C ILE A 580 -23.81 1.85 -31.04
N ILE A 581 -24.88 1.26 -30.50
CA ILE A 581 -25.31 -0.10 -30.89
C ILE A 581 -25.87 -0.18 -32.31
N ASN A 582 -26.36 0.95 -32.85
CA ASN A 582 -26.87 1.02 -34.20
C ASN A 582 -25.78 1.31 -35.24
N ASN A 583 -24.58 1.73 -34.81
CA ASN A 583 -23.45 1.94 -35.70
C ASN A 583 -22.77 0.59 -36.04
N PRO A 584 -22.80 0.15 -37.32
CA PRO A 584 -22.20 -1.13 -37.72
C PRO A 584 -20.67 -1.12 -37.70
N GLU A 585 -20.02 0.05 -37.75
CA GLU A 585 -18.57 0.17 -37.69
C GLU A 585 -18.04 0.09 -36.26
N SER A 586 -18.89 0.37 -35.26
CA SER A 586 -18.53 0.26 -33.84
C SER A 586 -18.39 -1.21 -33.44
N LEU A 587 -17.14 -1.63 -33.20
CA LEU A 587 -16.89 -2.97 -32.66
C LEU A 587 -17.51 -3.13 -31.28
N THR A 588 -17.45 -2.07 -30.45
CA THR A 588 -18.09 -2.01 -29.15
C THR A 588 -19.60 -2.21 -29.27
N GLY A 589 -20.26 -1.49 -30.18
CA GLY A 589 -21.68 -1.64 -30.49
C GLY A 589 -22.06 -3.05 -30.95
N GLN A 590 -21.20 -3.72 -31.75
CA GLN A 590 -21.43 -5.11 -32.15
C GLN A 590 -21.45 -6.09 -30.97
N TYR A 591 -20.60 -5.90 -29.96
CA TYR A 591 -20.60 -6.72 -28.75
C TYR A 591 -21.81 -6.41 -27.85
N LEU A 592 -22.10 -5.13 -27.61
CA LEU A 592 -23.23 -4.68 -26.79
C LEU A 592 -24.60 -5.08 -27.35
N LYS A 593 -24.71 -5.15 -28.68
CA LYS A 593 -25.90 -5.65 -29.39
C LYS A 593 -26.02 -7.17 -29.40
N GLY A 594 -24.94 -7.89 -29.08
CA GLY A 594 -24.85 -9.35 -29.19
C GLY A 594 -24.62 -9.88 -30.62
N THR A 595 -24.23 -9.01 -31.57
CA THR A 595 -23.83 -9.46 -32.92
C THR A 595 -22.49 -10.20 -32.88
N LYS A 596 -21.60 -9.79 -31.97
CA LYS A 596 -20.42 -10.54 -31.55
C LYS A 596 -20.56 -10.86 -30.07
N GLU A 597 -20.04 -12.01 -29.66
CA GLU A 597 -20.03 -12.44 -28.27
C GLU A 597 -18.82 -13.32 -27.98
N ILE A 598 -18.42 -13.38 -26.72
CA ILE A 598 -17.50 -14.42 -26.21
C ILE A 598 -18.35 -15.65 -25.92
N ALA A 599 -18.26 -16.65 -26.81
CA ALA A 599 -19.09 -17.84 -26.75
C ALA A 599 -18.73 -18.75 -25.58
N ILE A 600 -19.73 -19.36 -24.95
CA ILE A 600 -19.53 -20.39 -23.92
C ILE A 600 -18.96 -21.66 -24.57
N PRO A 601 -17.92 -22.29 -23.99
CA PRO A 601 -17.39 -23.55 -24.49
C PRO A 601 -18.47 -24.64 -24.55
N LYS A 602 -18.70 -25.23 -25.73
CA LYS A 602 -19.70 -26.30 -25.92
C LYS A 602 -19.41 -27.55 -25.08
N LYS A 603 -18.13 -27.79 -24.78
CA LYS A 603 -17.63 -28.86 -23.91
C LYS A 603 -16.51 -28.29 -23.06
N ARG A 604 -16.56 -28.51 -21.75
CA ARG A 604 -15.46 -28.21 -20.82
C ARG A 604 -14.57 -29.43 -20.66
N THR A 605 -13.30 -29.20 -20.34
CA THR A 605 -12.37 -30.30 -20.09
C THR A 605 -12.71 -30.95 -18.76
N PRO A 606 -12.93 -32.28 -18.70
CA PRO A 606 -13.31 -32.95 -17.46
C PRO A 606 -12.14 -32.98 -16.47
N ILE A 607 -12.46 -33.00 -15.18
CA ILE A 607 -11.46 -33.14 -14.11
C ILE A 607 -10.78 -34.51 -14.19
N ASP A 608 -9.46 -34.54 -13.97
CA ASP A 608 -8.72 -35.75 -13.64
C ASP A 608 -8.70 -35.89 -12.11
N LYS A 609 -9.32 -36.96 -11.58
CA LYS A 609 -9.43 -37.17 -10.13
C LYS A 609 -8.10 -37.59 -9.51
N ASP A 610 -7.18 -38.14 -10.31
CA ASP A 610 -5.88 -38.63 -9.85
C ASP A 610 -4.80 -37.53 -9.91
N LYS A 611 -5.11 -36.37 -10.51
CA LYS A 611 -4.20 -35.22 -10.64
C LYS A 611 -4.83 -33.94 -10.11
N GLN A 612 -4.67 -33.73 -8.82
CA GLN A 612 -5.17 -32.54 -8.14
C GLN A 612 -4.11 -31.98 -7.21
N LEU A 613 -4.04 -30.66 -7.16
CA LEU A 613 -3.29 -29.95 -6.15
C LEU A 613 -4.22 -29.59 -5.00
N ILE A 614 -3.79 -29.91 -3.78
CA ILE A 614 -4.56 -29.65 -2.56
C ILE A 614 -3.69 -28.85 -1.60
N LEU A 615 -4.07 -27.61 -1.35
CA LEU A 615 -3.51 -26.75 -0.31
C LEU A 615 -4.47 -26.80 0.89
N SER A 616 -4.00 -27.30 2.03
CA SER A 616 -4.82 -27.48 3.23
C SER A 616 -4.52 -26.43 4.30
N GLY A 617 -5.57 -25.93 4.93
CA GLY A 617 -5.54 -25.07 6.11
C GLY A 617 -4.89 -23.70 5.91
N ALA A 618 -5.08 -23.06 4.74
CA ALA A 618 -4.58 -21.70 4.52
C ALA A 618 -5.30 -20.70 5.43
N SER A 619 -4.54 -19.96 6.25
CA SER A 619 -5.07 -19.08 7.30
C SER A 619 -4.39 -17.70 7.35
N GLY A 620 -3.87 -17.24 6.21
CA GLY A 620 -3.32 -15.89 6.09
C GLY A 620 -4.38 -14.79 6.09
N ASN A 621 -4.07 -13.64 6.70
CA ASN A 621 -4.96 -12.48 6.80
C ASN A 621 -6.37 -12.85 7.30
N ASN A 622 -7.39 -12.73 6.46
CA ASN A 622 -8.78 -13.03 6.80
C ASN A 622 -9.23 -14.46 6.44
N LEU A 623 -8.34 -15.32 5.90
CA LEU A 623 -8.69 -16.70 5.53
C LEU A 623 -9.00 -17.55 6.77
N LYS A 624 -10.14 -18.26 6.75
CA LYS A 624 -10.62 -19.08 7.88
C LYS A 624 -10.20 -20.54 7.75
N THR A 625 -8.89 -20.79 7.67
CA THR A 625 -8.30 -22.14 7.56
C THR A 625 -8.91 -22.93 6.40
N VAL A 626 -8.76 -22.40 5.18
CA VAL A 626 -9.43 -22.94 3.98
C VAL A 626 -8.61 -24.01 3.27
N ASP A 627 -9.32 -24.99 2.69
CA ASP A 627 -8.75 -26.05 1.87
C ASP A 627 -9.02 -25.77 0.39
N LEU A 628 -7.99 -25.41 -0.36
CA LEU A 628 -8.06 -25.13 -1.79
C LEU A 628 -7.70 -26.38 -2.61
N THR A 629 -8.58 -26.77 -3.53
CA THR A 629 -8.32 -27.85 -4.50
C THR A 629 -8.31 -27.29 -5.92
N ILE A 630 -7.22 -27.51 -6.66
CA ILE A 630 -7.06 -27.11 -8.06
C ILE A 630 -6.82 -28.35 -8.91
N PRO A 631 -7.71 -28.68 -9.87
CA PRO A 631 -7.48 -29.75 -10.82
C PRO A 631 -6.33 -29.41 -11.80
N CYS A 632 -5.44 -30.37 -12.04
CA CYS A 632 -4.33 -30.17 -12.98
C CYS A 632 -4.81 -30.21 -14.44
N GLY A 633 -4.15 -29.43 -15.32
CA GLY A 633 -4.44 -29.38 -16.76
C GLY A 633 -5.70 -28.61 -17.15
N LEU A 634 -6.29 -27.86 -16.21
CA LEU A 634 -7.50 -27.07 -16.43
C LEU A 634 -7.24 -25.56 -16.40
N PHE A 635 -8.16 -24.81 -16.99
CA PHE A 635 -8.29 -23.38 -16.79
C PHE A 635 -9.20 -23.13 -15.58
N THR A 636 -8.58 -22.80 -14.45
CA THR A 636 -9.24 -22.57 -13.16
C THR A 636 -9.35 -21.07 -12.88
N CYS A 637 -10.57 -20.59 -12.67
CA CYS A 637 -10.84 -19.20 -12.31
C CYS A 637 -11.12 -19.10 -10.80
N VAL A 638 -10.34 -18.28 -10.10
CA VAL A 638 -10.54 -17.92 -8.70
C VAL A 638 -11.27 -16.59 -8.66
N THR A 639 -12.46 -16.57 -8.07
CA THR A 639 -13.37 -15.42 -8.11
C THR A 639 -14.00 -15.16 -6.74
N GLY A 640 -14.87 -14.17 -6.65
CA GLY A 640 -15.49 -13.70 -5.41
C GLY A 640 -15.31 -12.21 -5.17
N VAL A 641 -15.99 -11.66 -4.16
CA VAL A 641 -16.03 -10.21 -3.89
C VAL A 641 -14.66 -9.62 -3.52
N SER A 642 -14.48 -8.30 -3.68
CA SER A 642 -13.23 -7.62 -3.30
C SER A 642 -13.01 -7.75 -1.79
N GLY A 643 -11.77 -8.05 -1.38
CA GLY A 643 -11.45 -8.32 0.03
C GLY A 643 -11.82 -9.71 0.56
N SER A 644 -12.33 -10.63 -0.27
CA SER A 644 -12.69 -12.00 0.18
C SER A 644 -11.49 -12.90 0.51
N GLY A 645 -10.27 -12.49 0.17
CA GLY A 645 -9.04 -13.24 0.42
C GLY A 645 -8.38 -13.89 -0.81
N LYS A 646 -8.86 -13.60 -2.04
CA LYS A 646 -8.34 -14.18 -3.30
C LYS A 646 -6.82 -14.05 -3.45
N SER A 647 -6.29 -12.83 -3.39
CA SER A 647 -4.85 -12.57 -3.52
C SER A 647 -4.05 -13.18 -2.35
N THR A 648 -4.63 -13.22 -1.14
CA THR A 648 -3.97 -13.89 0.00
C THR A 648 -3.87 -15.40 -0.21
N LEU A 649 -4.92 -16.03 -0.73
CA LEU A 649 -4.95 -17.47 -0.99
C LEU A 649 -4.01 -17.84 -2.15
N ILE A 650 -4.09 -17.11 -3.26
CA ILE A 650 -3.36 -17.45 -4.49
C ILE A 650 -1.96 -16.84 -4.51
N ASN A 651 -1.80 -15.53 -4.37
CA ASN A 651 -0.51 -14.86 -4.52
C ASN A 651 0.35 -14.99 -3.25
N ASP A 652 -0.23 -14.75 -2.07
CA ASP A 652 0.55 -14.75 -0.83
C ASP A 652 0.80 -16.13 -0.23
N THR A 653 -0.05 -17.10 -0.54
CA THR A 653 0.08 -18.47 -0.03
C THR A 653 0.50 -19.41 -1.15
N PHE A 654 -0.41 -19.75 -2.07
CA PHE A 654 -0.19 -20.80 -3.06
C PHE A 654 1.02 -20.56 -3.98
N PHE A 655 1.12 -19.37 -4.59
CA PHE A 655 2.23 -19.02 -5.47
C PHE A 655 3.57 -19.06 -4.73
N LYS A 656 3.65 -18.46 -3.53
CA LYS A 656 4.92 -18.44 -2.77
C LYS A 656 5.38 -19.84 -2.38
N ILE A 657 4.45 -20.75 -2.06
CA ILE A 657 4.75 -22.17 -1.81
C ILE A 657 5.30 -22.81 -3.10
N ALA A 658 4.55 -22.72 -4.21
CA ALA A 658 4.96 -23.30 -5.49
C ALA A 658 6.29 -22.71 -6.00
N HIS A 659 6.54 -21.42 -5.80
CA HIS A 659 7.75 -20.73 -6.22
C HIS A 659 8.97 -21.18 -5.41
N ARG A 660 8.77 -21.48 -4.13
CA ARG A 660 9.81 -22.07 -3.28
C ARG A 660 10.12 -23.51 -3.66
N GLU A 661 9.08 -24.34 -3.79
CA GLU A 661 9.25 -25.80 -3.99
C GLU A 661 9.62 -26.16 -5.44
N LEU A 662 9.05 -25.50 -6.44
CA LEU A 662 9.30 -25.80 -7.85
C LEU A 662 10.46 -24.98 -8.44
N ASN A 663 10.55 -23.69 -8.10
CA ASN A 663 11.55 -22.79 -8.69
C ASN A 663 12.77 -22.56 -7.78
N GLY A 664 12.77 -23.07 -6.54
CA GLY A 664 13.88 -22.93 -5.60
C GLY A 664 14.06 -21.53 -5.03
N ALA A 665 13.00 -20.73 -4.97
CA ALA A 665 13.08 -19.36 -4.47
C ALA A 665 13.31 -19.29 -2.96
N THR A 666 14.26 -18.46 -2.53
CA THR A 666 14.68 -18.39 -1.12
C THR A 666 14.12 -17.21 -0.33
N THR A 667 13.50 -16.23 -1.01
CA THR A 667 13.00 -14.99 -0.38
C THR A 667 11.47 -14.92 -0.31
N SER A 668 10.75 -15.90 -0.87
CA SER A 668 9.29 -15.96 -0.88
C SER A 668 8.78 -16.66 0.38
N ASN A 669 8.34 -15.90 1.38
CA ASN A 669 7.70 -16.45 2.57
C ASN A 669 6.19 -16.57 2.36
N PRO A 670 5.62 -17.78 2.29
CA PRO A 670 4.17 -17.96 2.16
C PRO A 670 3.44 -17.56 3.45
N SER A 671 2.20 -17.09 3.30
CA SER A 671 1.30 -16.92 4.44
C SER A 671 0.97 -18.26 5.12
N PRO A 672 0.51 -18.27 6.39
CA PRO A 672 0.28 -19.50 7.15
C PRO A 672 -0.62 -20.52 6.44
N TYR A 673 -0.20 -21.79 6.45
CA TYR A 673 -0.91 -22.95 5.90
C TYR A 673 -0.48 -24.24 6.63
N ASN A 674 -1.25 -25.32 6.49
CA ASN A 674 -0.94 -26.61 7.13
C ASN A 674 -0.06 -27.52 6.24
N SER A 675 -0.49 -27.77 5.00
CA SER A 675 0.22 -28.65 4.06
C SER A 675 -0.18 -28.39 2.61
N ILE A 676 0.64 -28.85 1.67
CA ILE A 676 0.34 -28.85 0.24
C ILE A 676 0.70 -30.22 -0.35
N ASN A 677 -0.14 -30.75 -1.25
CA ASN A 677 0.08 -31.99 -1.98
C ASN A 677 -0.21 -31.79 -3.48
N GLY A 678 0.38 -32.61 -4.35
CA GLY A 678 0.15 -32.57 -5.80
C GLY A 678 1.05 -31.59 -6.56
N LEU A 679 2.06 -31.00 -5.91
CA LEU A 679 3.05 -30.15 -6.57
C LEU A 679 3.99 -30.94 -7.50
N GLU A 680 4.18 -32.24 -7.26
CA GLU A 680 4.95 -33.17 -8.07
C GLU A 680 4.43 -33.33 -9.51
N HIS A 681 3.21 -32.85 -9.79
CA HIS A 681 2.65 -32.81 -11.14
C HIS A 681 3.22 -31.68 -12.01
N PHE A 682 3.95 -30.73 -11.41
CA PHE A 682 4.46 -29.53 -12.06
C PHE A 682 5.99 -29.48 -12.08
N ASP A 683 6.55 -28.94 -13.17
CA ASP A 683 8.00 -28.75 -13.30
C ASP A 683 8.44 -27.37 -12.77
N LYS A 684 7.55 -26.37 -12.86
CA LYS A 684 7.80 -24.97 -12.49
C LYS A 684 6.48 -24.20 -12.35
N VAL A 685 6.52 -23.12 -11.60
CA VAL A 685 5.44 -22.11 -11.55
C VAL A 685 5.89 -20.81 -12.23
N ILE A 686 4.95 -20.15 -12.90
CA ILE A 686 5.14 -18.85 -13.53
C ILE A 686 4.02 -17.94 -13.05
N ASP A 687 4.39 -16.87 -12.37
CA ASP A 687 3.51 -15.75 -12.06
C ASP A 687 3.58 -14.70 -13.16
N ILE A 688 2.42 -14.28 -13.64
CA ILE A 688 2.24 -13.26 -14.67
C ILE A 688 1.39 -12.16 -14.05
N ASP A 689 2.05 -11.31 -13.27
CA ASP A 689 1.47 -10.17 -12.57
C ASP A 689 1.50 -8.88 -13.41
N GLN A 690 0.78 -7.86 -12.95
CA GLN A 690 0.70 -6.54 -13.59
C GLN A 690 1.87 -5.61 -13.24
N SER A 691 2.85 -6.06 -12.45
CA SER A 691 3.99 -5.22 -12.09
C SER A 691 4.76 -4.74 -13.35
N PRO A 692 5.32 -3.52 -13.35
CA PRO A 692 6.05 -3.02 -14.51
C PRO A 692 7.19 -3.96 -14.91
N ILE A 693 7.35 -4.23 -16.21
CA ILE A 693 8.47 -5.07 -16.71
C ILE A 693 9.86 -4.46 -16.41
N GLY A 694 9.90 -3.16 -16.08
CA GLY A 694 11.04 -2.50 -15.51
C GLY A 694 10.71 -1.07 -15.07
N ARG A 695 11.48 -0.55 -14.11
CA ARG A 695 11.28 0.78 -13.51
C ARG A 695 12.08 1.90 -14.21
N THR A 696 12.76 1.59 -15.30
CA THR A 696 13.60 2.54 -16.04
C THR A 696 13.29 2.51 -17.53
N PRO A 697 13.52 3.63 -18.26
CA PRO A 697 13.35 3.69 -19.72
C PRO A 697 14.23 2.71 -20.53
N ARG A 698 15.21 2.07 -19.87
CA ARG A 698 16.08 1.04 -20.45
C ARG A 698 15.35 -0.29 -20.67
N SER A 699 14.35 -0.57 -19.85
CA SER A 699 13.51 -1.75 -20.03
C SER A 699 12.46 -1.44 -21.09
N ASN A 700 12.26 -2.36 -22.02
CA ASN A 700 11.31 -2.23 -23.13
C ASN A 700 10.91 -3.62 -23.66
N PRO A 701 9.88 -3.73 -24.52
CA PRO A 701 9.44 -5.01 -25.07
C PRO A 701 10.57 -5.83 -25.72
N ALA A 702 11.47 -5.18 -26.48
CA ALA A 702 12.56 -5.87 -27.17
C ALA A 702 13.62 -6.46 -26.23
N THR A 703 13.97 -5.75 -25.15
CA THR A 703 14.91 -6.24 -24.14
C THR A 703 14.29 -7.35 -23.29
N TYR A 704 13.04 -7.18 -22.87
CA TYR A 704 12.36 -8.14 -21.99
C TYR A 704 12.09 -9.50 -22.66
N THR A 705 11.62 -9.47 -23.91
CA THR A 705 11.40 -10.69 -24.71
C THR A 705 12.71 -11.32 -25.25
N GLY A 706 13.84 -10.62 -25.08
CA GLY A 706 15.14 -11.06 -25.56
C GLY A 706 15.24 -11.07 -27.09
N ILE A 707 14.47 -10.23 -27.79
CA ILE A 707 14.57 -10.01 -29.25
C ILE A 707 15.70 -9.03 -29.58
N PHE A 708 16.05 -8.16 -28.63
CA PHE A 708 17.05 -7.12 -28.88
C PHE A 708 18.46 -7.68 -29.11
N THR A 709 18.83 -8.80 -28.48
CA THR A 709 20.13 -9.46 -28.70
C THR A 709 20.33 -9.90 -30.15
N PRO A 710 19.44 -10.72 -30.76
CA PRO A 710 19.60 -11.11 -32.16
C PRO A 710 19.49 -9.91 -33.12
N ILE A 711 18.72 -8.87 -32.80
CA ILE A 711 18.73 -7.62 -33.58
C ILE A 711 20.14 -6.99 -33.59
N ARG A 712 20.78 -6.85 -32.42
CA ARG A 712 22.14 -6.28 -32.33
C ARG A 712 23.18 -7.12 -33.07
N GLU A 713 23.02 -8.43 -33.09
CA GLU A 713 23.87 -9.34 -33.87
C GLU A 713 23.71 -9.12 -35.38
N LEU A 714 22.48 -8.93 -35.86
CA LEU A 714 22.22 -8.58 -37.27
C LEU A 714 22.88 -7.24 -37.65
N PHE A 715 22.76 -6.22 -36.80
CA PHE A 715 23.40 -4.92 -37.03
C PHE A 715 24.93 -5.02 -37.03
N ALA A 716 25.54 -5.77 -36.10
CA ALA A 716 26.98 -6.02 -36.10
C ALA A 716 27.44 -6.84 -37.31
N GLY A 717 26.55 -7.65 -37.89
CA GLY A 717 26.80 -8.45 -39.07
C GLY A 717 26.82 -7.67 -40.39
N THR A 718 26.38 -6.42 -40.44
CA THR A 718 26.35 -5.61 -41.67
C THR A 718 27.76 -5.26 -42.17
N GLN A 719 27.89 -4.99 -43.48
CA GLN A 719 29.17 -4.64 -44.07
C GLN A 719 29.77 -3.37 -43.46
N GLU A 720 28.95 -2.34 -43.24
CA GLU A 720 29.34 -1.08 -42.60
C GLU A 720 29.83 -1.28 -41.15
N SER A 721 29.16 -2.13 -40.38
CA SER A 721 29.61 -2.47 -39.03
C SER A 721 30.95 -3.19 -39.02
N ARG A 722 31.12 -4.17 -39.92
CA ARG A 722 32.35 -4.95 -40.03
C ARG A 722 33.54 -4.08 -40.42
N SER A 723 33.38 -3.15 -41.36
CA SER A 723 34.46 -2.23 -41.76
C SER A 723 34.85 -1.26 -40.65
N ARG A 724 33.91 -0.89 -39.77
CA ARG A 724 34.13 0.00 -38.61
C ARG A 724 34.53 -0.75 -37.33
N GLY A 725 34.60 -2.08 -37.35
CA GLY A 725 34.90 -2.90 -36.18
C GLY A 725 33.81 -2.89 -35.10
N TYR A 726 32.57 -2.54 -35.46
CA TYR A 726 31.46 -2.48 -34.51
C TYR A 726 30.96 -3.88 -34.14
N LYS A 727 30.94 -4.14 -32.84
CA LYS A 727 30.41 -5.37 -32.23
C LYS A 727 28.97 -5.17 -31.74
N PRO A 728 28.23 -6.23 -31.38
CA PRO A 728 26.87 -6.09 -30.82
C PRO A 728 26.76 -5.17 -29.60
N GLY A 729 27.88 -4.95 -28.88
CA GLY A 729 27.96 -3.98 -27.78
C GLY A 729 27.75 -2.52 -28.21
N ARG A 730 28.20 -2.12 -29.41
CA ARG A 730 28.00 -0.75 -29.95
C ARG A 730 26.52 -0.42 -30.11
N PHE A 731 25.72 -1.42 -30.49
CA PHE A 731 24.28 -1.32 -30.70
C PHE A 731 23.47 -1.48 -29.41
N SER A 732 24.12 -1.60 -28.25
CA SER A 732 23.44 -1.63 -26.95
C SER A 732 23.34 -0.23 -26.36
N PHE A 733 22.13 0.26 -26.10
CA PHE A 733 21.96 1.51 -25.35
C PHE A 733 22.38 1.40 -23.87
N ASN A 734 22.57 0.18 -23.35
CA ASN A 734 23.02 -0.05 -21.96
C ASN A 734 24.55 0.01 -21.79
N VAL A 735 25.32 0.02 -22.87
CA VAL A 735 26.79 -0.10 -22.83
C VAL A 735 27.45 1.15 -23.39
N ARG A 736 28.53 1.61 -22.75
CA ARG A 736 29.34 2.70 -23.29
C ARG A 736 29.95 2.30 -24.63
N GLY A 737 29.94 3.22 -25.58
CA GLY A 737 30.55 3.01 -26.89
C GLY A 737 29.67 3.49 -28.04
N GLY A 738 28.36 3.21 -28.04
CA GLY A 738 27.46 3.66 -29.12
C GLY A 738 26.20 4.41 -28.67
N ARG A 739 25.88 4.33 -27.38
CA ARG A 739 24.79 5.12 -26.77
C ARG A 739 25.10 6.61 -26.77
N CYS A 740 24.07 7.44 -26.61
CA CYS A 740 24.23 8.85 -26.30
C CYS A 740 24.73 8.99 -24.85
N GLU A 741 25.82 9.73 -24.63
CA GLU A 741 26.40 9.90 -23.29
C GLU A 741 25.65 10.94 -22.43
N ALA A 742 24.94 11.89 -23.04
CA ALA A 742 24.16 12.89 -22.31
C ALA A 742 23.02 12.24 -21.50
N CYS A 743 22.23 11.38 -22.14
CA CYS A 743 21.16 10.62 -21.47
C CYS A 743 21.60 9.21 -21.05
N GLN A 744 22.88 8.87 -21.22
CA GLN A 744 23.43 7.52 -20.98
C GLN A 744 22.63 6.36 -21.60
N GLY A 745 22.02 6.60 -22.77
CA GLY A 745 21.20 5.62 -23.50
C GLY A 745 19.70 5.57 -23.16
N ASP A 746 19.22 6.38 -22.20
CA ASP A 746 17.81 6.37 -21.82
C ASP A 746 16.91 7.03 -22.89
N GLY A 747 17.46 7.96 -23.67
CA GLY A 747 16.75 8.75 -24.69
C GLY A 747 15.97 9.94 -24.11
N VAL A 748 15.65 9.89 -22.82
CA VAL A 748 14.95 10.92 -22.06
C VAL A 748 15.78 11.34 -20.84
N ILE A 749 15.47 12.52 -20.31
CA ILE A 749 16.01 13.04 -19.05
C ILE A 749 14.83 13.20 -18.08
N LYS A 750 14.99 12.70 -16.86
CA LYS A 750 13.99 12.86 -15.80
C LYS A 750 14.12 14.27 -15.22
N VAL A 751 13.02 15.03 -15.22
CA VAL A 751 12.92 16.34 -14.60
C VAL A 751 12.08 16.20 -13.33
N GLU A 752 12.67 16.55 -12.18
CA GLU A 752 11.98 16.49 -10.89
C GLU A 752 11.05 17.70 -10.73
N MET A 753 9.81 17.41 -10.35
CA MET A 753 8.76 18.42 -10.19
C MET A 753 8.35 18.52 -8.72
N HIS A 754 8.23 19.74 -8.17
CA HIS A 754 7.95 19.91 -6.74
C HIS A 754 6.50 19.58 -6.35
N PHE A 755 5.53 19.90 -7.21
CA PHE A 755 4.09 19.75 -6.92
C PHE A 755 3.35 18.85 -7.91
N LEU A 756 3.98 18.54 -9.04
CA LEU A 756 3.45 17.66 -10.08
C LEU A 756 4.27 16.37 -10.09
N PRO A 757 3.75 15.26 -10.65
CA PRO A 757 4.56 14.08 -10.89
C PRO A 757 5.78 14.40 -11.75
N ASP A 758 6.90 13.72 -11.48
CA ASP A 758 8.11 13.84 -12.30
C ASP A 758 7.81 13.50 -13.77
N VAL A 759 8.43 14.25 -14.69
CA VAL A 759 8.22 14.10 -16.13
C VAL A 759 9.50 13.72 -16.84
N TYR A 760 9.36 12.96 -17.93
CA TYR A 760 10.48 12.59 -18.80
C TYR A 760 10.47 13.47 -20.04
N VAL A 761 11.54 14.24 -20.24
CA VAL A 761 11.71 15.12 -21.41
C VAL A 761 12.68 14.46 -22.39
N PRO A 762 12.43 14.49 -23.71
CA PRO A 762 13.38 14.00 -24.71
C PRO A 762 14.76 14.64 -24.54
N CYS A 763 15.82 13.82 -24.62
CA CYS A 763 17.19 14.33 -24.50
C CYS A 763 17.56 15.26 -25.66
N ASP A 764 18.02 16.47 -25.38
CA ASP A 764 18.38 17.46 -26.41
C ASP A 764 19.49 16.98 -27.37
N SER A 765 20.48 16.25 -26.85
CA SER A 765 21.63 15.80 -27.65
C SER A 765 21.29 14.71 -28.67
N CYS A 766 20.44 13.75 -28.32
CA CYS A 766 20.06 12.66 -29.24
C CYS A 766 18.63 12.75 -29.76
N LYS A 767 17.84 13.71 -29.29
CA LYS A 767 16.42 13.90 -29.61
C LYS A 767 15.60 12.62 -29.45
N GLY A 768 15.79 11.93 -28.33
CA GLY A 768 15.09 10.66 -28.05
C GLY A 768 15.72 9.39 -28.63
N LYS A 769 16.69 9.51 -29.56
CA LYS A 769 17.19 8.36 -30.34
C LYS A 769 18.08 7.37 -29.59
N ARG A 770 18.45 7.64 -28.32
CA ARG A 770 19.29 6.80 -27.44
C ARG A 770 20.75 6.57 -27.87
N TYR A 771 21.09 6.81 -29.14
CA TYR A 771 22.42 6.55 -29.72
C TYR A 771 23.12 7.82 -30.18
N ASN A 772 24.44 7.75 -30.31
CA ASN A 772 25.21 8.78 -31.00
C ASN A 772 25.05 8.68 -32.52
N ARG A 773 25.40 9.76 -33.22
CA ARG A 773 25.21 9.89 -34.67
C ARG A 773 25.93 8.78 -35.44
N GLU A 774 27.16 8.44 -35.05
CA GLU A 774 28.00 7.48 -35.76
C GLU A 774 27.44 6.05 -35.69
N THR A 775 26.71 5.72 -34.61
CA THR A 775 26.04 4.41 -34.48
C THR A 775 24.79 4.34 -35.36
N LEU A 776 24.07 5.46 -35.53
CA LEU A 776 22.86 5.54 -36.34
C LEU A 776 23.14 5.54 -37.85
N GLU A 777 24.39 5.76 -38.28
CA GLU A 777 24.78 5.64 -39.68
C GLU A 777 24.70 4.20 -40.18
N VAL A 778 24.86 3.21 -39.31
CA VAL A 778 24.76 1.79 -39.69
C VAL A 778 23.30 1.42 -39.95
N LYS A 779 23.04 0.89 -41.14
CA LYS A 779 21.69 0.46 -41.55
C LYS A 779 21.59 -1.04 -41.79
N TYR A 780 20.47 -1.63 -41.38
CA TYR A 780 20.04 -2.97 -41.75
C TYR A 780 18.76 -2.85 -42.58
N LYS A 781 18.77 -3.38 -43.82
CA LYS A 781 17.69 -3.20 -44.81
C LYS A 781 17.21 -1.74 -44.93
N GLY A 782 18.16 -0.79 -44.95
CA GLY A 782 17.87 0.64 -45.11
C GLY A 782 17.43 1.38 -43.84
N LYS A 783 17.28 0.70 -42.68
CA LYS A 783 16.88 1.31 -41.41
C LYS A 783 17.97 1.19 -40.34
N SER A 784 18.18 2.28 -39.60
CA SER A 784 19.03 2.35 -38.42
C SER A 784 18.42 1.61 -37.23
N ILE A 785 19.21 1.39 -36.18
CA ILE A 785 18.74 0.68 -34.99
C ILE A 785 17.62 1.42 -34.24
N ASP A 786 17.65 2.75 -34.23
CA ASP A 786 16.59 3.58 -33.65
C ASP A 786 15.28 3.45 -34.45
N GLU A 787 15.35 3.49 -35.78
CA GLU A 787 14.19 3.30 -36.65
C GLU A 787 13.58 1.89 -36.48
N VAL A 788 14.40 0.86 -36.28
CA VAL A 788 13.94 -0.50 -35.96
C VAL A 788 13.28 -0.55 -34.59
N LEU A 789 13.85 0.09 -33.57
CA LEU A 789 13.26 0.15 -32.22
C LEU A 789 11.94 0.95 -32.19
N ASN A 790 11.76 1.90 -33.11
CA ASN A 790 10.52 2.67 -33.24
C ASN A 790 9.43 1.99 -34.08
N MET A 791 9.71 0.83 -34.68
CA MET A 791 8.67 0.02 -35.34
C MET A 791 7.65 -0.49 -34.33
N THR A 792 6.39 -0.57 -34.76
CA THR A 792 5.38 -1.37 -34.07
C THR A 792 5.76 -2.85 -34.12
N VAL A 793 5.23 -3.66 -33.21
CA VAL A 793 5.41 -5.11 -33.24
C VAL A 793 4.89 -5.70 -34.56
N GLU A 794 3.78 -5.19 -35.08
CA GLU A 794 3.22 -5.58 -36.38
C GLU A 794 4.20 -5.31 -37.53
N ASP A 795 4.70 -4.08 -37.64
CA ASP A 795 5.67 -3.70 -38.69
C ASP A 795 6.97 -4.50 -38.55
N ALA A 796 7.44 -4.70 -37.31
CA ALA A 796 8.64 -5.46 -37.03
C ALA A 796 8.49 -6.94 -37.39
N HIS A 797 7.32 -7.53 -37.19
CA HIS A 797 7.04 -8.91 -37.58
C HIS A 797 7.21 -9.09 -39.08
N ALA A 798 6.59 -8.21 -39.89
CA ALA A 798 6.75 -8.23 -41.34
C ALA A 798 8.22 -7.98 -41.77
N PHE A 799 8.90 -7.04 -41.11
CA PHE A 799 10.30 -6.71 -41.43
C PHE A 799 11.29 -7.85 -41.13
N PHE A 800 11.06 -8.60 -40.05
CA PHE A 800 11.90 -9.70 -39.57
C PHE A 800 11.35 -11.10 -39.88
N GLU A 801 10.31 -11.23 -40.71
CA GLU A 801 9.81 -12.52 -41.20
C GLU A 801 10.93 -13.45 -41.72
N PRO A 802 11.97 -12.96 -42.45
CA PRO A 802 13.08 -13.79 -42.88
C PRO A 802 14.01 -14.32 -41.76
N VAL A 803 13.82 -13.88 -40.51
CA VAL A 803 14.64 -14.27 -39.35
C VAL A 803 13.74 -15.01 -38.35
N PRO A 804 13.63 -16.36 -38.44
CA PRO A 804 12.62 -17.13 -37.72
C PRO A 804 12.63 -16.96 -36.19
N VAL A 805 13.82 -16.79 -35.60
CA VAL A 805 13.98 -16.60 -34.14
C VAL A 805 13.34 -15.29 -33.67
N ILE A 806 13.42 -14.24 -34.48
CA ILE A 806 12.81 -12.93 -34.20
C ILE A 806 11.33 -12.98 -34.53
N ALA A 807 10.96 -13.46 -35.73
CA ALA A 807 9.58 -13.54 -36.19
C ALA A 807 8.67 -14.32 -35.22
N ARG A 808 9.12 -15.47 -34.71
CA ARG A 808 8.35 -16.25 -33.73
C ARG A 808 8.03 -15.46 -32.46
N LYS A 809 8.98 -14.68 -31.95
CA LYS A 809 8.79 -13.87 -30.73
C LYS A 809 7.93 -12.62 -30.99
N LEU A 810 8.03 -12.00 -32.16
CA LEU A 810 7.07 -10.95 -32.55
C LEU A 810 5.66 -11.54 -32.68
N LYS A 811 5.52 -12.73 -33.25
CA LYS A 811 4.20 -13.37 -33.41
C LYS A 811 3.53 -13.63 -32.07
N THR A 812 4.28 -14.03 -31.03
CA THR A 812 3.69 -14.19 -29.69
C THR A 812 3.23 -12.87 -29.09
N LEU A 813 3.93 -11.76 -29.35
CA LEU A 813 3.46 -10.41 -28.96
C LEU A 813 2.18 -10.01 -29.70
N ILE A 814 2.05 -10.33 -30.99
CA ILE A 814 0.82 -10.10 -31.76
C ILE A 814 -0.34 -10.94 -31.22
N ASP A 815 -0.09 -12.23 -30.96
CA ASP A 815 -1.11 -13.17 -30.49
C ASP A 815 -1.71 -12.77 -29.13
N VAL A 816 -0.94 -12.07 -28.27
CA VAL A 816 -1.44 -11.51 -27.00
C VAL A 816 -2.05 -10.11 -27.15
N GLY A 817 -2.26 -9.61 -28.37
CA GLY A 817 -2.91 -8.31 -28.63
C GLY A 817 -1.99 -7.10 -28.54
N LEU A 818 -0.66 -7.27 -28.58
CA LEU A 818 0.32 -6.18 -28.48
C LEU A 818 0.92 -5.79 -29.84
N SER A 819 0.14 -5.88 -30.92
CA SER A 819 0.59 -5.52 -32.28
C SER A 819 1.03 -4.05 -32.39
N TYR A 820 0.39 -3.16 -31.62
CA TYR A 820 0.53 -1.71 -31.73
C TYR A 820 1.71 -1.08 -30.97
N ILE A 821 2.25 -1.76 -29.95
CA ILE A 821 3.34 -1.20 -29.13
C ILE A 821 4.63 -1.14 -29.94
N ARG A 822 5.52 -0.19 -29.61
CA ARG A 822 6.83 -0.10 -30.25
C ARG A 822 7.85 -1.00 -29.56
N LEU A 823 8.78 -1.57 -30.32
CA LEU A 823 9.83 -2.46 -29.78
C LEU A 823 10.68 -1.81 -28.68
N GLY A 824 11.01 -0.53 -28.86
CA GLY A 824 11.81 0.28 -27.95
C GLY A 824 11.00 1.13 -26.97
N GLN A 825 9.67 0.98 -26.91
CA GLN A 825 8.80 1.73 -25.99
C GLN A 825 9.26 1.54 -24.54
N ALA A 826 9.40 2.64 -23.80
CA ALA A 826 9.85 2.58 -22.42
C ALA A 826 8.87 1.78 -21.55
N ALA A 827 9.41 0.90 -20.70
CA ALA A 827 8.59 0.09 -19.78
C ALA A 827 7.75 0.94 -18.82
N THR A 828 8.23 2.13 -18.47
CA THR A 828 7.54 3.08 -17.60
C THR A 828 6.30 3.71 -18.23
N THR A 829 6.13 3.56 -19.55
CA THR A 829 4.96 4.06 -20.30
C THR A 829 4.06 2.94 -20.77
N LEU A 830 4.26 1.71 -20.29
CA LEU A 830 3.35 0.59 -20.51
C LEU A 830 2.34 0.56 -19.36
N SER A 831 1.08 0.29 -19.69
CA SER A 831 0.06 -0.05 -18.68
C SER A 831 0.39 -1.36 -17.97
N GLY A 832 -0.22 -1.61 -16.79
CA GLY A 832 -0.07 -2.87 -16.06
C GLY A 832 -0.47 -4.09 -16.91
N GLY A 833 -1.60 -3.99 -17.62
CA GLY A 833 -2.07 -5.04 -18.53
C GLY A 833 -1.16 -5.23 -19.77
N GLU A 834 -0.57 -4.18 -20.33
CA GLU A 834 0.45 -4.33 -21.39
C GLU A 834 1.72 -5.01 -20.87
N ALA A 835 2.20 -4.60 -19.69
CA ALA A 835 3.36 -5.21 -19.06
C ALA A 835 3.12 -6.72 -18.80
N GLN A 836 1.95 -7.06 -18.28
CA GLN A 836 1.53 -8.45 -18.06
C GLN A 836 1.49 -9.25 -19.36
N ARG A 837 0.90 -8.72 -20.43
CA ARG A 837 0.87 -9.37 -21.75
C ARG A 837 2.26 -9.54 -22.36
N VAL A 838 3.20 -8.62 -22.13
CA VAL A 838 4.61 -8.80 -22.54
C VAL A 838 5.26 -9.98 -21.80
N LYS A 839 4.96 -10.17 -20.51
CA LYS A 839 5.42 -11.34 -19.73
C LYS A 839 4.82 -12.63 -20.28
N LEU A 840 3.51 -12.65 -20.56
CA LEU A 840 2.83 -13.78 -21.18
C LEU A 840 3.44 -14.15 -22.54
N ALA A 841 3.67 -13.17 -23.42
CA ALA A 841 4.30 -13.38 -24.73
C ALA A 841 5.72 -13.98 -24.63
N ARG A 842 6.49 -13.61 -23.59
CA ARG A 842 7.82 -14.18 -23.33
C ARG A 842 7.71 -15.67 -22.99
N GLU A 843 6.75 -16.05 -22.17
CA GLU A 843 6.57 -17.46 -21.78
C GLU A 843 6.03 -18.32 -22.92
N LEU A 844 5.09 -17.80 -23.72
CA LEU A 844 4.61 -18.45 -24.94
C LEU A 844 5.71 -18.69 -25.98
N SER A 845 6.79 -17.89 -25.95
CA SER A 845 7.92 -18.06 -26.87
C SER A 845 8.87 -19.22 -26.47
N LYS A 846 8.73 -19.75 -25.25
CA LYS A 846 9.55 -20.87 -24.75
C LYS A 846 8.95 -22.20 -25.17
N ARG A 847 9.74 -23.27 -25.06
CA ARG A 847 9.25 -24.64 -25.28
C ARG A 847 8.38 -25.04 -24.10
N ASP A 848 7.20 -25.56 -24.43
CA ASP A 848 6.22 -26.05 -23.48
C ASP A 848 6.60 -27.45 -22.98
N THR A 849 6.37 -27.74 -21.69
CA THR A 849 6.55 -29.07 -21.09
C THR A 849 5.23 -29.77 -20.82
N GLY A 850 4.09 -29.06 -20.92
CA GLY A 850 2.76 -29.56 -20.57
C GLY A 850 2.57 -29.81 -19.07
N LYS A 851 3.50 -29.34 -18.23
CA LYS A 851 3.51 -29.49 -16.77
C LYS A 851 3.88 -28.18 -16.07
N THR A 852 3.57 -27.04 -16.70
CA THR A 852 3.83 -25.73 -16.10
C THR A 852 2.56 -25.22 -15.42
N LEU A 853 2.72 -24.63 -14.23
CA LEU A 853 1.65 -23.92 -13.53
C LEU A 853 1.75 -22.42 -13.86
N TYR A 854 0.72 -21.87 -14.49
CA TYR A 854 0.60 -20.44 -14.75
C TYR A 854 -0.37 -19.81 -13.76
N ILE A 855 0.03 -18.71 -13.12
CA ILE A 855 -0.81 -17.89 -12.26
C ILE A 855 -0.92 -16.51 -12.89
N LEU A 856 -2.14 -16.02 -13.10
CA LEU A 856 -2.42 -14.70 -13.65
C LEU A 856 -3.36 -13.93 -12.73
N ASP A 857 -3.00 -12.69 -12.43
CA ASP A 857 -3.80 -11.79 -11.61
C ASP A 857 -4.53 -10.77 -12.50
N GLU A 858 -5.86 -10.84 -12.56
CA GLU A 858 -6.78 -9.98 -13.31
C GLU A 858 -6.30 -9.65 -14.74
N PRO A 859 -6.05 -10.66 -15.60
CA PRO A 859 -5.46 -10.44 -16.92
C PRO A 859 -6.39 -9.73 -17.92
N THR A 860 -7.66 -9.50 -17.58
CA THR A 860 -8.60 -8.71 -18.40
C THR A 860 -8.62 -7.22 -18.08
N THR A 861 -7.85 -6.78 -17.08
CA THR A 861 -7.68 -5.36 -16.78
C THR A 861 -7.23 -4.58 -18.02
N GLY A 862 -7.90 -3.48 -18.36
CA GLY A 862 -7.52 -2.69 -19.54
C GLY A 862 -8.05 -3.20 -20.89
N LEU A 863 -8.84 -4.29 -20.91
CA LEU A 863 -9.19 -4.98 -22.15
C LEU A 863 -10.62 -4.75 -22.58
N HIS A 864 -10.78 -4.37 -23.85
CA HIS A 864 -12.06 -4.39 -24.53
C HIS A 864 -12.52 -5.85 -24.78
N PHE A 865 -13.83 -6.08 -24.93
CA PHE A 865 -14.43 -7.41 -25.19
C PHE A 865 -13.69 -8.23 -26.26
N HIS A 866 -13.29 -7.58 -27.35
CA HIS A 866 -12.53 -8.22 -28.42
C HIS A 866 -11.13 -8.69 -27.99
N ASP A 867 -10.45 -7.89 -27.17
CA ASP A 867 -9.12 -8.22 -26.67
C ASP A 867 -9.19 -9.33 -25.63
N ILE A 868 -10.26 -9.38 -24.81
CA ILE A 868 -10.55 -10.50 -23.91
C ILE A 868 -10.69 -11.80 -24.69
N GLN A 869 -11.43 -11.80 -25.81
CA GLN A 869 -11.56 -12.97 -26.68
C GLN A 869 -10.20 -13.46 -27.21
N GLN A 870 -9.32 -12.54 -27.61
CA GLN A 870 -7.97 -12.89 -28.09
C GLN A 870 -7.12 -13.50 -26.96
N LEU A 871 -7.15 -12.88 -25.78
CA LEU A 871 -6.45 -13.37 -24.59
C LEU A 871 -6.94 -14.77 -24.18
N LEU A 872 -8.26 -14.98 -24.11
CA LEU A 872 -8.83 -16.29 -23.78
C LEU A 872 -8.40 -17.38 -24.77
N THR A 873 -8.29 -17.03 -26.05
CA THR A 873 -7.76 -17.96 -27.08
C THR A 873 -6.34 -18.40 -26.76
N VAL A 874 -5.51 -17.49 -26.26
CA VAL A 874 -4.12 -17.78 -25.85
C VAL A 874 -4.08 -18.60 -24.55
N LEU A 875 -4.90 -18.27 -23.56
CA LEU A 875 -4.94 -18.98 -22.28
C LEU A 875 -5.49 -20.41 -22.44
N HIS A 876 -6.52 -20.59 -23.27
CA HIS A 876 -7.01 -21.92 -23.62
C HIS A 876 -5.96 -22.72 -24.38
N ARG A 877 -5.17 -22.10 -25.26
CA ARG A 877 -4.05 -22.80 -25.94
C ARG A 877 -3.01 -23.31 -24.95
N LEU A 878 -2.66 -22.52 -23.92
CA LEU A 878 -1.75 -22.96 -22.86
C LEU A 878 -2.31 -24.18 -22.12
N ARG A 879 -3.59 -24.13 -21.77
CA ARG A 879 -4.33 -25.24 -21.13
C ARG A 879 -4.38 -26.48 -22.03
N ASP A 880 -4.67 -26.32 -23.31
CA ASP A 880 -4.81 -27.42 -24.28
C ASP A 880 -3.47 -28.16 -24.53
N HIS A 881 -2.33 -27.51 -24.26
CA HIS A 881 -1.02 -28.16 -24.26
C HIS A 881 -0.72 -28.97 -22.97
N GLY A 882 -1.66 -29.03 -22.02
CA GLY A 882 -1.56 -29.81 -20.78
C GLY A 882 -1.19 -28.99 -19.54
N ASN A 883 -0.91 -27.70 -19.69
CA ASN A 883 -0.56 -26.84 -18.54
C ASN A 883 -1.78 -26.52 -17.68
N THR A 884 -1.53 -26.18 -16.42
CA THR A 884 -2.58 -25.63 -15.53
C THR A 884 -2.52 -24.12 -15.56
N VAL A 885 -3.67 -23.48 -15.77
CA VAL A 885 -3.79 -22.01 -15.76
C VAL A 885 -4.74 -21.63 -14.64
N VAL A 886 -4.23 -20.91 -13.65
CA VAL A 886 -4.98 -20.37 -12.52
C VAL A 886 -5.09 -18.87 -12.70
N VAL A 887 -6.31 -18.35 -12.76
CA VAL A 887 -6.56 -16.93 -13.00
C VAL A 887 -7.39 -16.37 -11.85
N ILE A 888 -6.99 -15.23 -11.29
CA ILE A 888 -7.84 -14.43 -10.39
C ILE A 888 -8.64 -13.48 -11.27
N GLU A 889 -9.98 -13.57 -11.27
CA GLU A 889 -10.82 -12.75 -12.13
C GLU A 889 -12.19 -12.42 -11.55
N HIS A 890 -12.69 -11.29 -12.04
CA HIS A 890 -14.02 -10.75 -11.80
C HIS A 890 -14.85 -10.67 -13.09
N ASN A 891 -14.18 -10.64 -14.25
CA ASN A 891 -14.85 -10.55 -15.54
C ASN A 891 -15.66 -11.81 -15.83
N LEU A 892 -16.97 -11.63 -16.03
CA LEU A 892 -17.88 -12.75 -16.21
C LEU A 892 -17.65 -13.54 -17.52
N ASP A 893 -17.08 -12.93 -18.56
CA ASP A 893 -16.71 -13.64 -19.79
C ASP A 893 -15.54 -14.62 -19.55
N VAL A 894 -14.60 -14.28 -18.67
CA VAL A 894 -13.54 -15.23 -18.26
C VAL A 894 -14.12 -16.33 -17.38
N ILE A 895 -14.94 -15.95 -16.40
CA ILE A 895 -15.54 -16.89 -15.45
C ILE A 895 -16.41 -17.92 -16.17
N LYS A 896 -17.25 -17.48 -17.13
CA LYS A 896 -18.13 -18.38 -17.89
C LYS A 896 -17.36 -19.29 -18.86
N THR A 897 -16.18 -18.91 -19.31
CA THR A 897 -15.34 -19.74 -20.19
C THR A 897 -14.43 -20.71 -19.44
N ALA A 898 -14.33 -20.59 -18.10
CA ALA A 898 -13.45 -21.43 -17.31
C ALA A 898 -13.88 -22.90 -17.19
N ASP A 899 -12.94 -23.83 -17.06
CA ASP A 899 -13.28 -25.24 -16.81
C ASP A 899 -13.72 -25.47 -15.36
N TRP A 900 -13.08 -24.75 -14.45
CA TRP A 900 -13.29 -24.85 -13.00
C TRP A 900 -13.31 -23.47 -12.36
N ILE A 901 -14.16 -23.29 -11.35
CA ILE A 901 -14.27 -22.09 -10.55
C ILE A 901 -14.00 -22.43 -9.09
N VAL A 902 -13.29 -21.52 -8.41
CA VAL A 902 -13.21 -21.45 -6.95
C VAL A 902 -13.70 -20.08 -6.52
N ASP A 903 -14.85 -20.03 -5.84
CA ASP A 903 -15.50 -18.79 -5.43
C ASP A 903 -15.26 -18.51 -3.94
N LEU A 904 -14.67 -17.37 -3.62
CA LEU A 904 -14.36 -16.93 -2.25
C LEU A 904 -15.37 -15.89 -1.75
N GLY A 905 -15.72 -15.97 -0.47
CA GLY A 905 -16.66 -15.05 0.14
C GLY A 905 -17.07 -15.52 1.55
N PRO A 906 -18.33 -15.33 1.96
CA PRO A 906 -19.44 -14.70 1.21
C PRO A 906 -19.26 -13.18 1.04
N GLU A 907 -18.55 -12.52 1.95
CA GLU A 907 -18.30 -11.07 1.91
C GLU A 907 -16.79 -10.75 1.85
N GLY A 908 -16.42 -9.47 1.93
CA GLY A 908 -15.03 -9.02 2.07
C GLY A 908 -14.61 -8.85 3.54
N GLY A 909 -13.30 -8.83 3.80
CA GLY A 909 -12.75 -8.61 5.16
C GLY A 909 -13.10 -9.74 6.12
N GLN A 910 -13.52 -9.40 7.35
CA GLN A 910 -13.86 -10.40 8.38
C GLN A 910 -15.07 -11.27 8.01
N GLY A 911 -15.98 -10.75 7.18
CA GLY A 911 -17.13 -11.50 6.66
C GLY A 911 -16.78 -12.48 5.53
N GLY A 912 -15.53 -12.48 5.05
CA GLY A 912 -15.04 -13.32 3.97
C GLY A 912 -14.12 -14.45 4.43
N GLY A 913 -13.20 -14.83 3.54
CA GLY A 913 -12.13 -15.77 3.87
C GLY A 913 -12.52 -17.24 3.84
N GLU A 914 -13.66 -17.57 3.22
CA GLU A 914 -14.15 -18.93 3.03
C GLU A 914 -14.32 -19.25 1.53
N ILE A 915 -14.20 -20.52 1.16
CA ILE A 915 -14.55 -20.99 -0.19
C ILE A 915 -16.04 -21.34 -0.19
N VAL A 916 -16.84 -20.51 -0.86
CA VAL A 916 -18.31 -20.61 -0.91
C VAL A 916 -18.77 -21.68 -1.89
N ALA A 917 -18.07 -21.80 -3.02
CA ALA A 917 -18.40 -22.78 -4.06
C ALA A 917 -17.15 -23.20 -4.84
N THR A 918 -17.11 -24.47 -5.24
CA THR A 918 -16.16 -24.99 -6.23
C THR A 918 -16.89 -25.87 -7.22
N GLY A 919 -16.46 -25.85 -8.49
CA GLY A 919 -17.12 -26.64 -9.52
C GLY A 919 -16.95 -26.06 -10.92
N THR A 920 -17.65 -26.65 -11.89
CA THR A 920 -17.83 -26.01 -13.21
C THR A 920 -18.72 -24.76 -13.05
N PRO A 921 -18.66 -23.81 -14.02
CA PRO A 921 -19.56 -22.65 -14.04
C PRO A 921 -21.05 -22.98 -13.81
N GLU A 922 -21.54 -24.08 -14.40
CA GLU A 922 -22.93 -24.52 -14.27
C GLU A 922 -23.25 -25.11 -12.89
N GLN A 923 -22.25 -25.64 -12.18
CA GLN A 923 -22.39 -26.12 -10.81
C GLN A 923 -22.40 -24.94 -9.83
N VAL A 924 -21.44 -24.02 -9.97
CA VAL A 924 -21.35 -22.82 -9.13
C VAL A 924 -22.59 -21.94 -9.27
N ALA A 925 -23.12 -21.74 -10.48
CA ALA A 925 -24.34 -20.97 -10.74
C ALA A 925 -25.61 -21.49 -10.02
N LYS A 926 -25.57 -22.70 -9.43
CA LYS A 926 -26.67 -23.28 -8.65
C LYS A 926 -26.52 -23.07 -7.14
N VAL A 927 -25.35 -22.65 -6.66
CA VAL A 927 -25.07 -22.47 -5.24
C VAL A 927 -25.74 -21.20 -4.72
N LYS A 928 -26.55 -21.34 -3.67
CA LYS A 928 -27.19 -20.21 -2.98
C LYS A 928 -26.16 -19.57 -2.03
N GLY A 929 -26.08 -18.24 -2.02
CA GLY A 929 -25.15 -17.50 -1.17
C GLY A 929 -23.84 -17.09 -1.87
N SER A 930 -23.56 -17.62 -3.06
CA SER A 930 -22.48 -17.12 -3.93
C SER A 930 -22.97 -15.88 -4.71
N HIS A 931 -22.30 -14.74 -4.53
CA HIS A 931 -22.57 -13.54 -5.33
C HIS A 931 -22.22 -13.78 -6.79
N THR A 932 -21.11 -14.47 -7.07
CA THR A 932 -20.70 -14.87 -8.41
C THR A 932 -21.80 -15.68 -9.11
N ALA A 933 -22.42 -16.64 -8.40
CA ALA A 933 -23.50 -17.47 -8.95
C ALA A 933 -24.72 -16.64 -9.39
N HIS A 934 -25.02 -15.54 -8.68
CA HIS A 934 -26.14 -14.65 -9.03
C HIS A 934 -25.97 -14.02 -10.42
N PHE A 935 -24.77 -13.49 -10.70
CA PHE A 935 -24.44 -12.83 -11.97
C PHE A 935 -24.05 -13.80 -13.10
N LEU A 936 -23.47 -14.95 -12.75
CA LEU A 936 -23.06 -15.95 -13.74
C LEU A 936 -24.25 -16.72 -14.34
N LYS A 937 -25.29 -16.97 -13.53
CA LYS A 937 -26.48 -17.73 -13.95
C LYS A 937 -27.22 -17.15 -15.18
N PRO A 938 -27.48 -15.83 -15.31
CA PRO A 938 -28.12 -15.28 -16.51
C PRO A 938 -27.24 -15.42 -17.76
N MET A 939 -25.91 -15.44 -17.63
CA MET A 939 -25.00 -15.55 -18.77
C MET A 939 -24.87 -16.97 -19.33
N LEU A 940 -25.19 -18.01 -18.54
CA LEU A 940 -25.09 -19.42 -18.95
C LEU A 940 -26.36 -19.97 -19.63
N LYS A 941 -27.30 -19.09 -20.03
CA LYS A 941 -28.60 -19.47 -20.59
C LYS A 941 -28.60 -19.70 -22.08
#